data_AF-A0A1H9PYA5-F1
#
_entry.id   AF-A0A1H9PYA5-F1
#
_cell.length_a   1.000
_cell.length_b   1.000
_cell.length_c   1.000
_cell.angle_alpha   90.00
_cell.angle_beta   90.00
_cell.angle_gamma   90.00
#
_symmetry.space_group_name_H-M   'P 1'
#
loop_
_entity.id
_entity.type
_entity.pdbx_description
1 polymer ?
#
loop_
_entity_poly.entity_id
_entity_poly.type
_entity_poly.pdbx_seq_one_letter_code
_entity_poly.pdbx_strand_id
1 'polypeptide(L)'
;MRRTLLAVLLAVAAAVAAPANGSAQPSSTDREPGNGPERNEVATLDSALGALSVQARGENRADRSQGYPRRTTLRTYPENPADKAIKLGLAPYHSLAPKLNALQQRSNRVSVEVVGQSGLGRDLYLVTLTAPESPAETRVQERFRATIEEGRSVPAGLYKAPIWINNNIHGDEWEGTDGALRVIEHLATSNDRETQDLLRRSRIYFNLTANPDGRVAGTRANAAGFDLNRDFVTSSQPENRVMQDIVERTQPLMMLDQHGYVANTLIEPTTPPHGQNYDFDLYIKHGYEGGLLMEKAVQALGHPEAAKPEIPFRDYPVGEWDGWAPIYTAQYSMYHGAISYTIEIPMRVNRADYDALPAAELQRRSKINTDVVEATIETTLDYVDDNRRSLIAGQTEMFRRGAAGEAQRYIPDGFVPGFGPEDRFRTEFPRAYVITGDRSAPAAARLVDQLVRHDVRVERAEKPFTLGGKRYPAGSYVVDMHQPKRGLANVMLEQGSDISGKAPVMYDISGWSHRLLWGASVDVHRSGRLHFDGEPVTAAAPTGDVGVAPGADLALTLTDPRDVSAVNDLLSRGIELRRHDDGTVVVPAAERAAAKEAADRYGVRFTAAKPGGVALQRKTVAAAVSADELQVLRESGFDVRTISTAVLNAGFDWSRIDVLYVGSGLNHAQLNAAAKAGLDAFLQRGGVVTRGATGSRFNTDAKLLQATPVAGWEDANGVVNVVNGTGPVGTGALPHSFVYSPQWFTDLGAGVAVEQRYGSTVLAAGHWRARDNGTGGQDAAAGQAAVVSGTAANGAKVVLFGTEPMFRDHPKGLYAQVARAIFWTGTR
;
A
#
# COMPACT_ATOMS: atom_id res chain seq x y z
N MET A 1 69.64 -36.69 -15.93
CA MET A 1 69.53 -38.11 -16.37
C MET A 1 68.05 -38.50 -16.36
N ARG A 2 67.56 -38.88 -17.55
CA ARG A 2 66.28 -39.54 -17.94
C ARG A 2 65.28 -40.00 -16.86
N ARG A 3 63.98 -39.78 -17.11
CA ARG A 3 63.02 -40.80 -17.64
C ARG A 3 61.62 -40.19 -17.91
N THR A 4 61.27 -39.94 -19.18
CA THR A 4 60.27 -40.65 -20.06
C THR A 4 58.80 -40.38 -19.67
N LEU A 5 57.95 -39.60 -20.36
CA LEU A 5 57.43 -39.58 -21.75
C LEU A 5 56.60 -40.81 -22.17
N LEU A 6 55.28 -40.63 -22.30
CA LEU A 6 54.46 -41.20 -23.38
C LEU A 6 53.24 -40.28 -23.63
N ALA A 7 53.05 -39.92 -24.91
CA ALA A 7 51.92 -39.18 -25.47
C ALA A 7 50.83 -40.13 -25.96
N VAL A 8 49.63 -39.62 -26.27
CA VAL A 8 48.86 -39.92 -27.50
C VAL A 8 47.65 -38.96 -27.66
N LEU A 9 47.68 -38.25 -28.80
CA LEU A 9 46.65 -37.73 -29.73
C LEU A 9 45.19 -37.47 -29.29
N LEU A 10 44.61 -36.34 -29.74
CA LEU A 10 43.86 -36.33 -31.01
C LEU A 10 43.64 -34.93 -31.60
N ALA A 11 43.54 -34.91 -32.92
CA ALA A 11 43.59 -33.76 -33.82
C ALA A 11 42.22 -33.13 -34.13
N VAL A 12 42.31 -31.89 -34.61
CA VAL A 12 41.24 -30.99 -35.05
C VAL A 12 40.74 -31.36 -36.45
N ALA A 13 39.42 -31.33 -36.66
CA ALA A 13 38.79 -31.06 -37.95
C ALA A 13 37.51 -30.26 -37.75
N ALA A 14 37.36 -29.18 -38.52
CA ALA A 14 36.27 -28.22 -38.44
C ALA A 14 34.96 -28.73 -39.06
N ALA A 15 33.83 -28.31 -38.49
CA ALA A 15 32.53 -28.33 -39.16
C ALA A 15 31.79 -27.01 -38.91
N VAL A 16 31.24 -26.50 -40.01
CA VAL A 16 30.49 -25.26 -40.18
C VAL A 16 29.25 -25.22 -39.27
N ALA A 17 29.12 -24.17 -38.46
CA ALA A 17 27.90 -23.91 -37.69
C ALA A 17 26.94 -23.04 -38.50
N ALA A 18 25.78 -23.61 -38.82
CA ALA A 18 24.60 -22.91 -39.33
C ALA A 18 24.03 -21.96 -38.25
N PRO A 19 23.28 -20.90 -38.63
CA PRO A 19 22.82 -19.90 -37.69
C PRO A 19 21.76 -20.51 -36.76
N ALA A 20 22.03 -20.48 -35.45
CA ALA A 20 21.03 -20.81 -34.46
C ALA A 20 20.00 -19.68 -34.40
N ASN A 21 18.76 -20.04 -34.74
CA ASN A 21 17.57 -19.22 -34.59
C ASN A 21 17.49 -18.60 -33.17
N GLY A 22 17.11 -17.33 -33.13
CA GLY A 22 16.98 -16.55 -31.90
C GLY A 22 16.05 -17.21 -30.89
N SER A 23 16.62 -17.56 -29.74
CA SER A 23 15.91 -17.68 -28.48
C SER A 23 15.86 -16.28 -27.85
N ALA A 24 14.66 -15.81 -27.53
CA ALA A 24 14.43 -14.62 -26.72
C ALA A 24 15.32 -14.63 -25.47
N GLN A 25 15.97 -13.50 -25.19
CA GLN A 25 16.74 -13.34 -23.96
C GLN A 25 15.81 -13.40 -22.74
N PRO A 26 16.23 -14.04 -21.63
CA PRO A 26 15.57 -13.86 -20.35
C PRO A 26 15.72 -12.41 -19.89
N SER A 27 14.61 -11.83 -19.44
CA SER A 27 14.50 -10.48 -18.88
C SER A 27 15.62 -10.20 -17.88
N SER A 28 16.30 -9.07 -18.06
CA SER A 28 17.46 -8.63 -17.29
C SER A 28 17.18 -8.43 -15.80
N THR A 29 18.26 -8.58 -15.03
CA THR A 29 18.40 -8.82 -13.60
C THR A 29 18.25 -7.60 -12.66
N ASP A 30 17.46 -6.58 -13.01
CA ASP A 30 17.32 -5.36 -12.20
C ASP A 30 15.88 -5.07 -11.76
N ARG A 31 15.10 -6.10 -11.38
CA ARG A 31 13.90 -5.88 -10.55
C ARG A 31 14.38 -5.50 -9.15
N GLU A 32 14.38 -4.20 -8.79
CA GLU A 32 14.49 -3.75 -7.39
C GLU A 32 13.17 -4.13 -6.68
N PRO A 33 13.12 -5.23 -5.90
CA PRO A 33 11.88 -5.81 -5.43
C PRO A 33 11.44 -5.10 -4.16
N GLY A 34 10.35 -4.35 -4.25
CA GLY A 34 9.73 -3.77 -3.08
C GLY A 34 8.89 -4.79 -2.33
N ASN A 35 8.12 -5.66 -3.03
CA ASN A 35 6.97 -6.38 -2.44
C ASN A 35 6.35 -7.50 -3.34
N GLY A 36 7.17 -8.20 -4.12
CA GLY A 36 6.87 -9.40 -4.91
C GLY A 36 6.99 -10.73 -4.17
N PRO A 37 7.19 -11.87 -4.86
CA PRO A 37 7.31 -13.21 -4.28
C PRO A 37 8.30 -13.33 -3.11
N GLU A 38 9.28 -12.43 -3.01
CA GLU A 38 10.24 -12.33 -1.91
C GLU A 38 9.59 -12.10 -0.52
N ARG A 39 8.36 -11.58 -0.44
CA ARG A 39 7.58 -11.55 0.82
C ARG A 39 7.40 -12.93 1.46
N ASN A 40 7.52 -14.00 0.68
CA ASN A 40 7.38 -15.38 1.14
C ASN A 40 8.65 -15.96 1.77
N GLU A 41 9.78 -15.24 1.70
CA GLU A 41 11.09 -15.78 2.06
C GLU A 41 11.58 -15.38 3.45
N VAL A 42 11.21 -14.19 3.93
CA VAL A 42 11.70 -13.64 5.21
C VAL A 42 10.55 -13.36 6.16
N ALA A 43 10.54 -14.05 7.29
CA ALA A 43 9.58 -13.81 8.36
C ALA A 43 9.96 -12.55 9.14
N THR A 44 8.96 -11.74 9.46
CA THR A 44 9.12 -10.62 10.38
C THR A 44 9.38 -11.12 11.80
N LEU A 45 10.11 -10.34 12.60
CA LEU A 45 10.43 -10.62 14.00
C LEU A 45 9.84 -9.56 14.92
N ASP A 46 9.56 -9.94 16.17
CA ASP A 46 8.93 -9.07 17.18
C ASP A 46 9.60 -7.69 17.36
N SER A 47 10.92 -7.61 17.21
CA SER A 47 11.69 -6.38 17.36
C SER A 47 11.31 -5.28 16.36
N ALA A 48 10.68 -5.63 15.23
CA ALA A 48 10.24 -4.65 14.23
C ALA A 48 9.00 -3.86 14.69
N LEU A 49 8.00 -4.52 15.30
CA LEU A 49 6.70 -3.90 15.58
C LEU A 49 6.53 -3.35 17.01
N GLY A 50 7.54 -3.45 17.87
CA GLY A 50 7.46 -3.11 19.30
C GLY A 50 7.14 -1.65 19.65
N ALA A 51 6.87 -0.80 18.66
CA ALA A 51 6.74 0.64 18.81
C ALA A 51 5.44 1.24 18.26
N LEU A 52 4.45 0.44 17.86
CA LEU A 52 3.14 0.95 17.44
C LEU A 52 2.29 1.39 18.65
N SER A 53 2.73 2.41 19.38
CA SER A 53 1.91 3.02 20.43
C SER A 53 2.29 4.47 20.73
N VAL A 54 2.38 5.34 19.73
CA VAL A 54 2.18 6.78 19.96
C VAL A 54 1.55 7.43 18.71
N GLN A 55 0.23 7.56 18.67
CA GLN A 55 -0.40 8.63 17.90
C GLN A 55 -0.18 9.94 18.67
N ALA A 56 1.06 10.41 18.74
CA ALA A 56 1.28 11.79 19.11
C ALA A 56 1.20 12.57 17.81
N ARG A 57 0.19 13.46 17.73
CA ARG A 57 0.35 14.62 16.86
C ARG A 57 1.67 15.24 17.28
N GLY A 58 2.59 15.43 16.32
CA GLY A 58 3.86 16.06 16.61
C GLY A 58 3.64 17.29 17.48
N GLU A 59 4.31 17.34 18.62
CA GLU A 59 4.34 18.53 19.45
C GLU A 59 4.91 19.66 18.59
N ASN A 60 4.48 20.91 18.80
CA ASN A 60 4.98 22.08 18.05
C ASN A 60 4.48 22.17 16.58
N ARG A 61 3.14 22.11 16.40
CA ARG A 61 2.45 22.59 15.19
C ARG A 61 2.32 24.11 15.20
N ALA A 62 2.58 24.75 14.07
CA ALA A 62 2.37 26.19 13.97
C ALA A 62 0.88 26.56 14.02
N ASP A 63 0.58 27.75 14.57
CA ASP A 63 -0.75 28.35 14.49
C ASP A 63 -1.07 28.68 13.02
N ARG A 64 -2.01 27.93 12.44
CA ARG A 64 -2.42 28.08 11.03
C ARG A 64 -3.16 29.38 10.76
N SER A 65 -3.63 30.09 11.80
CA SER A 65 -4.21 31.42 11.65
C SER A 65 -3.15 32.48 11.35
N GLN A 66 -1.87 32.18 11.62
CA GLN A 66 -0.74 33.02 11.23
C GLN A 66 -0.45 32.88 9.73
N GLY A 67 -0.02 33.99 9.13
CA GLY A 67 0.57 33.98 7.80
C GLY A 67 1.98 33.39 7.80
N TYR A 68 2.69 33.50 6.69
CA TYR A 68 4.06 33.00 6.56
C TYR A 68 5.09 34.12 6.83
N PRO A 69 6.21 33.84 7.50
CA PRO A 69 6.64 32.53 7.97
C PRO A 69 5.95 32.12 9.28
N ARG A 70 5.60 30.84 9.36
CA ARG A 70 5.13 30.19 10.58
C ARG A 70 6.32 29.62 11.33
N ARG A 71 6.73 30.28 12.41
CA ARG A 71 7.92 29.90 13.18
C ARG A 71 7.56 28.91 14.27
N THR A 72 8.36 27.86 14.39
CA THR A 72 8.23 26.85 15.44
C THR A 72 9.59 26.53 16.06
N THR A 73 9.62 25.99 17.27
CA THR A 73 10.87 25.55 17.92
C THR A 73 10.93 24.03 17.89
N LEU A 74 11.68 23.48 16.94
CA LEU A 74 11.72 22.04 16.71
C LEU A 74 12.42 21.31 17.86
N ARG A 75 11.86 20.17 18.26
CA ARG A 75 12.48 19.23 19.19
C ARG A 75 13.82 18.77 18.63
N THR A 76 14.86 18.83 19.46
CA THR A 76 16.17 18.29 19.12
C THR A 76 16.29 16.88 19.67
N TYR A 77 16.98 16.01 18.94
CA TYR A 77 17.22 14.63 19.32
C TYR A 77 18.67 14.46 19.76
N PRO A 78 18.96 13.56 20.72
CA PRO A 78 20.33 13.20 21.05
C PRO A 78 21.10 12.72 19.82
N GLU A 79 22.41 12.98 19.81
CA GLU A 79 23.28 12.42 18.79
C GLU A 79 23.16 10.90 18.74
N ASN A 80 22.95 10.37 17.54
CA ASN A 80 22.91 8.94 17.30
C ASN A 80 24.08 8.55 16.38
N PRO A 81 25.20 8.06 16.93
CA PRO A 81 26.35 7.66 16.13
C PRO A 81 26.08 6.41 15.27
N ALA A 82 24.99 5.68 15.53
CA ALA A 82 24.58 4.53 14.74
C ALA A 82 23.69 4.90 13.54
N ASP A 83 23.36 6.18 13.35
CA ASP A 83 22.59 6.65 12.19
C ASP A 83 23.36 6.34 10.89
N LYS A 84 22.75 5.53 10.03
CA LYS A 84 23.40 5.01 8.81
C LYS A 84 23.77 6.11 7.82
N ALA A 85 23.10 7.26 7.84
CA ALA A 85 23.41 8.40 6.97
C ALA A 85 24.83 8.97 7.21
N ILE A 86 25.39 8.79 8.40
CA ILE A 86 26.71 9.35 8.78
C ILE A 86 27.82 8.78 7.89
N LYS A 87 27.81 7.46 7.63
CA LYS A 87 28.83 6.80 6.78
C LYS A 87 28.86 7.38 5.37
N LEU A 88 27.69 7.79 4.88
CA LEU A 88 27.48 8.37 3.55
C LEU A 88 27.89 9.85 3.46
N GLY A 89 28.28 10.47 4.58
CA GLY A 89 28.57 11.91 4.63
C GLY A 89 27.33 12.79 4.50
N LEU A 90 26.16 12.22 4.74
CA LEU A 90 24.85 12.89 4.67
C LEU A 90 24.40 13.36 6.05
N ALA A 91 23.41 14.24 6.10
CA ALA A 91 22.86 14.76 7.35
C ALA A 91 22.16 13.64 8.15
N PRO A 92 22.65 13.30 9.36
CA PRO A 92 21.94 12.38 10.24
C PRO A 92 20.67 13.03 10.79
N TYR A 93 19.68 12.21 11.17
CA TYR A 93 18.35 12.68 11.56
C TYR A 93 18.40 13.69 12.74
N HIS A 94 19.23 13.42 13.74
CA HIS A 94 19.39 14.31 14.90
C HIS A 94 19.91 15.71 14.55
N SER A 95 20.57 15.87 13.39
CA SER A 95 21.09 17.16 12.91
C SER A 95 20.06 18.01 12.17
N LEU A 96 18.93 17.43 11.74
CA LEU A 96 17.94 18.11 10.90
C LEU A 96 17.26 19.26 11.65
N ALA A 97 16.71 19.01 12.84
CA ALA A 97 16.03 20.04 13.63
C ALA A 97 16.94 21.24 14.00
N PRO A 98 18.19 21.04 14.47
CA PRO A 98 19.12 22.16 14.67
C PRO A 98 19.36 23.01 13.41
N LYS A 99 19.59 22.40 12.25
CA LYS A 99 19.78 23.11 10.97
C LYS A 99 18.53 23.92 10.60
N LEU A 100 17.36 23.32 10.70
CA LEU A 100 16.08 23.96 10.40
C LEU A 100 15.75 25.11 11.36
N ASN A 101 16.02 24.96 12.66
CA ASN A 101 15.89 26.04 13.64
C ASN A 101 16.81 27.22 13.30
N ALA A 102 18.06 26.97 12.89
CA ALA A 102 18.99 28.01 12.47
C ALA A 102 18.52 28.74 11.19
N LEU A 103 17.95 28.01 10.23
CA LEU A 103 17.37 28.57 9.00
C LEU A 103 16.16 29.47 9.30
N GLN A 104 15.24 29.03 10.16
CA GLN A 104 14.07 29.83 10.59
C GLN A 104 14.48 31.15 11.26
N GLN A 105 15.61 31.17 11.99
CA GLN A 105 16.11 32.38 12.65
C GLN A 105 16.68 33.39 11.64
N ARG A 106 17.43 32.94 10.64
CA ARG A 106 18.11 33.80 9.67
C ARG A 106 17.25 34.23 8.47
N SER A 107 16.14 33.54 8.21
CA SER A 107 15.26 33.81 7.07
C SER A 107 13.83 34.12 7.51
N ASN A 108 13.19 35.08 6.84
CA ASN A 108 11.76 35.34 6.98
C ASN A 108 10.92 34.59 5.92
N ARG A 109 11.53 33.66 5.18
CA ARG A 109 10.88 32.89 4.10
C ARG A 109 10.63 31.43 4.47
N VAL A 110 11.18 30.98 5.59
CA VAL A 110 11.17 29.59 6.03
C VAL A 110 10.15 29.40 7.14
N SER A 111 9.28 28.41 6.98
CA SER A 111 8.43 27.87 8.03
C SER A 111 8.72 26.39 8.19
N VAL A 112 8.69 25.88 9.42
CA VAL A 112 8.81 24.44 9.64
C VAL A 112 7.72 23.97 10.57
N GLU A 113 6.95 22.98 10.16
CA GLU A 113 5.88 22.37 10.93
C GLU A 113 6.21 20.90 11.20
N VAL A 114 5.94 20.40 12.41
CA VAL A 114 5.87 18.96 12.67
C VAL A 114 4.48 18.47 12.28
N VAL A 115 4.39 17.76 11.16
CA VAL A 115 3.10 17.35 10.57
C VAL A 115 2.59 16.03 11.14
N GLY A 116 3.47 15.20 11.67
CA GLY A 116 3.15 13.99 12.42
C GLY A 116 4.39 13.33 12.98
N GLN A 117 4.26 12.06 13.36
CA GLN A 117 5.36 11.26 13.86
C GLN A 117 5.37 9.88 13.19
N SER A 118 6.56 9.31 13.05
CA SER A 118 6.78 7.96 12.56
C SER A 118 6.37 6.89 13.57
N GLY A 119 6.43 5.62 13.17
CA GLY A 119 6.19 4.47 14.04
C GLY A 119 7.01 4.48 15.34
N LEU A 120 8.27 4.95 15.33
CA LEU A 120 9.12 5.07 16.53
C LEU A 120 9.03 6.46 17.22
N GLY A 121 8.10 7.31 16.81
CA GLY A 121 7.86 8.63 17.42
C GLY A 121 8.82 9.74 16.95
N ARG A 122 9.51 9.56 15.81
CA ARG A 122 10.34 10.62 15.19
C ARG A 122 9.45 11.64 14.48
N ASP A 123 9.76 12.93 14.64
CA ASP A 123 9.03 14.03 14.04
C ASP A 123 9.18 14.04 12.50
N LEU A 124 8.06 14.17 11.81
CA LEU A 124 7.98 14.34 10.36
C LEU A 124 7.91 15.85 10.06
N TYR A 125 8.95 16.38 9.40
CA TYR A 125 9.11 17.82 9.16
C TYR A 125 8.57 18.21 7.77
N LEU A 126 7.65 19.18 7.76
CA LEU A 126 7.27 19.90 6.56
C LEU A 126 7.91 21.30 6.57
N VAL A 127 8.83 21.54 5.65
CA VAL A 127 9.45 22.86 5.46
C VAL A 127 8.70 23.61 4.37
N THR A 128 8.25 24.83 4.63
CA THR A 128 7.59 25.70 3.64
C THR A 128 8.46 26.90 3.32
N LEU A 129 8.77 27.09 2.04
CA LEU A 129 9.48 28.23 1.48
C LEU A 129 8.52 29.11 0.69
N THR A 130 8.36 30.36 1.11
CA THR A 130 7.57 31.37 0.39
C THR A 130 7.95 32.78 0.83
N ALA A 131 7.71 33.79 -0.02
CA ALA A 131 7.81 35.19 0.41
C ALA A 131 6.80 35.46 1.54
N PRO A 132 7.14 36.32 2.53
CA PRO A 132 6.27 36.60 3.67
C PRO A 132 4.82 36.90 3.26
N GLU A 133 3.88 36.40 4.05
CA GLU A 133 2.46 36.61 3.87
C GLU A 133 1.83 37.00 5.21
N SER A 134 1.00 38.02 5.20
CA SER A 134 0.11 38.31 6.31
C SER A 134 -0.98 37.23 6.45
N PRO A 135 -1.60 37.09 7.65
CA PRO A 135 -2.77 36.24 7.82
C PRO A 135 -3.89 36.49 6.81
N ALA A 136 -4.07 37.74 6.37
CA ALA A 136 -5.10 38.10 5.39
C ALA A 136 -4.77 37.58 3.99
N GLU A 137 -3.51 37.72 3.54
CA GLU A 137 -3.03 37.18 2.28
C GLU A 137 -3.10 35.66 2.27
N THR A 138 -2.68 35.00 3.35
CA THR A 138 -2.80 33.54 3.45
C THR A 138 -4.25 33.08 3.34
N ARG A 139 -5.21 33.76 4.00
CA ARG A 139 -6.64 33.46 3.84
C ARG A 139 -7.15 33.68 2.41
N VAL A 140 -6.60 34.62 1.65
CA VAL A 140 -6.94 34.80 0.22
C VAL A 140 -6.47 33.58 -0.58
N GLN A 141 -5.24 33.12 -0.36
CA GLN A 141 -4.71 31.93 -1.05
C GLN A 141 -5.52 30.67 -0.71
N GLU A 142 -5.93 30.47 0.55
CA GLU A 142 -6.78 29.32 0.93
C GLU A 142 -8.17 29.39 0.26
N ARG A 143 -8.74 30.59 0.10
CA ARG A 143 -9.99 30.75 -0.66
C ARG A 143 -9.80 30.46 -2.14
N PHE A 144 -8.67 30.84 -2.73
CA PHE A 144 -8.35 30.48 -4.11
C PHE A 144 -8.20 28.97 -4.28
N ARG A 145 -7.49 28.29 -3.37
CA ARG A 145 -7.38 26.82 -3.34
C ARG A 145 -8.75 26.15 -3.35
N ALA A 146 -9.64 26.53 -2.42
CA ALA A 146 -11.00 25.99 -2.34
C ALA A 146 -11.85 26.32 -3.60
N THR A 147 -11.70 27.52 -4.16
CA THR A 147 -12.39 27.93 -5.40
C THR A 147 -11.94 27.06 -6.59
N ILE A 148 -10.65 26.76 -6.69
CA ILE A 148 -10.11 25.84 -7.71
C ILE A 148 -10.68 24.43 -7.51
N GLU A 149 -10.73 23.92 -6.28
CA GLU A 149 -11.31 22.60 -5.97
C GLU A 149 -12.78 22.50 -6.34
N GLU A 150 -13.53 23.61 -6.28
CA GLU A 150 -14.91 23.68 -6.77
C GLU A 150 -15.01 23.76 -8.30
N GLY A 151 -13.89 23.68 -9.03
CA GLY A 151 -13.82 23.79 -10.48
C GLY A 151 -14.02 25.21 -11.00
N ARG A 152 -13.78 26.24 -10.17
CA ARG A 152 -13.98 27.64 -10.52
C ARG A 152 -12.64 28.36 -10.69
N SER A 153 -12.55 29.20 -11.72
CA SER A 153 -11.32 29.95 -12.02
C SER A 153 -11.01 31.01 -10.97
N VAL A 154 -9.71 31.24 -10.73
CA VAL A 154 -9.18 32.31 -9.88
C VAL A 154 -8.27 33.25 -10.66
N PRO A 155 -7.96 34.45 -10.16
CA PRO A 155 -6.93 35.31 -10.76
C PRO A 155 -5.54 34.65 -10.67
N ALA A 156 -5.18 33.85 -11.67
CA ALA A 156 -3.96 33.00 -11.66
C ALA A 156 -2.67 33.79 -11.38
N GLY A 157 -2.61 35.08 -11.76
CA GLY A 157 -1.48 35.95 -11.44
C GLY A 157 -1.27 36.16 -9.94
N LEU A 158 -2.35 36.13 -9.14
CA LEU A 158 -2.36 36.37 -7.69
C LEU A 158 -2.29 35.08 -6.85
N TYR A 159 -2.58 33.93 -7.43
CA TYR A 159 -2.50 32.65 -6.73
C TYR A 159 -1.06 32.15 -6.67
N LYS A 160 -0.54 31.89 -5.48
CA LYS A 160 0.80 31.32 -5.33
C LYS A 160 0.76 29.82 -5.62
N ALA A 161 1.60 29.35 -6.53
CA ALA A 161 1.68 27.95 -6.94
C ALA A 161 2.15 27.05 -5.79
N PRO A 162 1.34 26.08 -5.32
CA PRO A 162 1.80 25.06 -4.39
C PRO A 162 2.63 24.00 -5.12
N ILE A 163 3.85 23.73 -4.63
CA ILE A 163 4.76 22.69 -5.15
C ILE A 163 5.16 21.79 -3.99
N TRP A 164 5.06 20.48 -4.14
CA TRP A 164 5.41 19.52 -3.08
C TRP A 164 6.58 18.62 -3.49
N ILE A 165 7.64 18.62 -2.68
CA ILE A 165 8.78 17.73 -2.82
C ILE A 165 8.75 16.73 -1.65
N ASN A 166 8.61 15.45 -1.97
CA ASN A 166 8.66 14.34 -1.02
C ASN A 166 10.02 13.65 -1.10
N ASN A 167 10.62 13.38 0.05
CA ASN A 167 11.97 12.83 0.12
C ASN A 167 12.04 11.65 1.07
N ASN A 168 12.86 10.65 0.70
CA ASN A 168 13.26 9.56 1.60
C ASN A 168 12.04 8.78 2.15
N ILE A 169 11.12 8.45 1.25
CA ILE A 169 9.98 7.55 1.53
C ILE A 169 10.44 6.12 1.78
N HIS A 170 11.48 5.69 1.08
CA HIS A 170 12.26 4.52 1.46
C HIS A 170 13.43 4.97 2.32
N GLY A 171 13.60 4.34 3.48
CA GLY A 171 14.58 4.80 4.47
C GLY A 171 16.02 4.67 3.99
N ASP A 172 16.34 3.63 3.23
CA ASP A 172 17.67 3.35 2.67
C ASP A 172 17.96 4.07 1.33
N GLU A 173 17.20 5.12 1.02
CA GLU A 173 17.38 6.02 -0.13
C GLU A 173 17.56 7.45 0.40
N TRP A 174 18.78 7.81 0.79
CA TRP A 174 19.03 8.92 1.70
C TRP A 174 19.10 10.30 1.04
N GLU A 175 19.56 10.38 -0.21
CA GLU A 175 20.05 11.62 -0.81
C GLU A 175 18.97 12.65 -1.12
N GLY A 176 17.71 12.22 -1.28
CA GLY A 176 16.57 13.14 -1.43
C GLY A 176 16.53 14.21 -0.34
N THR A 177 16.74 13.81 0.92
CA THR A 177 16.75 14.72 2.08
C THR A 177 17.85 15.78 1.95
N ASP A 178 19.06 15.39 1.57
CA ASP A 178 20.21 16.28 1.53
C ASP A 178 20.18 17.20 0.30
N GLY A 179 19.67 16.72 -0.85
CA GLY A 179 19.43 17.56 -2.03
C GLY A 179 18.35 18.60 -1.75
N ALA A 180 17.26 18.21 -1.09
CA ALA A 180 16.25 19.15 -0.61
C ALA A 180 16.82 20.18 0.38
N LEU A 181 17.72 19.79 1.29
CA LEU A 181 18.38 20.74 2.21
C LEU A 181 19.21 21.79 1.47
N ARG A 182 19.92 21.43 0.39
CA ARG A 182 20.68 22.40 -0.42
C ARG A 182 19.75 23.43 -1.06
N VAL A 183 18.67 22.98 -1.70
CA VAL A 183 17.68 23.86 -2.31
C VAL A 183 16.99 24.73 -1.25
N ILE A 184 16.61 24.17 -0.10
CA ILE A 184 16.03 24.92 1.02
C ILE A 184 16.98 26.03 1.48
N GLU A 185 18.27 25.72 1.68
CA GLU A 185 19.26 26.70 2.12
C GLU A 185 19.48 27.80 1.07
N HIS A 186 19.58 27.43 -0.21
CA HIS A 186 19.68 28.37 -1.32
C HIS A 186 18.50 29.34 -1.35
N LEU A 187 17.25 28.83 -1.41
CA LEU A 187 16.04 29.65 -1.47
C LEU A 187 15.82 30.51 -0.22
N ALA A 188 16.21 29.99 0.95
CA ALA A 188 16.09 30.69 2.22
C ALA A 188 17.03 31.89 2.35
N THR A 189 18.21 31.82 1.73
CA THR A 189 19.31 32.77 1.96
C THR A 189 19.66 33.63 0.75
N SER A 190 19.28 33.22 -0.47
CA SER A 190 19.60 33.97 -1.67
C SER A 190 18.83 35.29 -1.77
N ASN A 191 19.51 36.30 -2.30
CA ASN A 191 18.99 37.64 -2.54
C ASN A 191 18.87 37.98 -4.02
N ASP A 192 19.12 37.02 -4.91
CA ASP A 192 18.92 37.22 -6.34
C ASP A 192 17.44 37.46 -6.65
N ARG A 193 17.20 38.15 -7.76
CA ARG A 193 15.86 38.58 -8.15
C ARG A 193 14.96 37.40 -8.51
N GLU A 194 15.52 36.38 -9.13
CA GLU A 194 14.82 35.19 -9.63
C GLU A 194 14.24 34.38 -8.48
N THR A 195 15.04 34.03 -7.47
CA THR A 195 14.60 33.39 -6.23
C THR A 195 13.50 34.19 -5.53
N GLN A 196 13.67 35.52 -5.42
CA GLN A 196 12.66 36.36 -4.79
C GLN A 196 11.34 36.40 -5.58
N ASP A 197 11.43 36.42 -6.91
CA ASP A 197 10.28 36.41 -7.81
C ASP A 197 9.55 35.06 -7.77
N LEU A 198 10.29 33.95 -7.78
CA LEU A 198 9.77 32.59 -7.57
C LEU A 198 9.01 32.50 -6.24
N LEU A 199 9.63 32.90 -5.13
CA LEU A 199 8.99 32.81 -3.80
C LEU A 199 7.81 33.77 -3.61
N ARG A 200 7.73 34.86 -4.39
CA ARG A 200 6.54 35.72 -4.46
C ARG A 200 5.37 35.02 -5.17
N ARG A 201 5.66 34.11 -6.09
CA ARG A 201 4.67 33.41 -6.93
C ARG A 201 4.40 31.97 -6.51
N SER A 202 5.14 31.44 -5.53
CA SER A 202 5.06 30.03 -5.15
C SER A 202 5.07 29.80 -3.63
N ARG A 203 4.51 28.66 -3.22
CA ARG A 203 4.69 28.05 -1.90
C ARG A 203 5.27 26.66 -2.11
N ILE A 204 6.50 26.47 -1.70
CA ILE A 204 7.25 25.23 -1.92
C ILE A 204 7.27 24.46 -0.60
N TYR A 205 6.79 23.23 -0.61
CA TYR A 205 6.66 22.37 0.56
C TYR A 205 7.61 21.18 0.43
N PHE A 206 8.49 20.99 1.40
CA PHE A 206 9.41 19.86 1.46
C PHE A 206 9.01 18.95 2.62
N ASN A 207 8.51 17.75 2.31
CA ASN A 207 8.51 16.67 3.30
C ASN A 207 9.93 16.12 3.36
N LEU A 208 10.67 16.50 4.40
CA LEU A 208 12.12 16.39 4.40
C LEU A 208 12.62 14.95 4.53
N THR A 209 11.91 14.13 5.30
CA THR A 209 12.12 12.69 5.42
C THR A 209 10.78 12.04 5.74
N ALA A 210 10.25 11.26 4.80
CA ALA A 210 8.99 10.55 4.96
C ALA A 210 9.14 9.30 5.83
N ASN A 211 10.31 8.66 5.82
CA ASN A 211 10.62 7.47 6.63
C ASN A 211 11.87 7.67 7.51
N PRO A 212 11.81 8.51 8.56
CA PRO A 212 12.97 8.77 9.41
C PRO A 212 13.42 7.55 10.20
N ASP A 213 12.54 6.57 10.46
CA ASP A 213 12.89 5.35 11.17
C ASP A 213 13.74 4.42 10.31
N GLY A 214 13.28 4.16 9.08
CA GLY A 214 14.05 3.42 8.09
C GLY A 214 15.34 4.14 7.73
N ARG A 215 15.33 5.47 7.66
CA ARG A 215 16.53 6.29 7.40
C ARG A 215 17.64 6.03 8.40
N VAL A 216 17.31 6.11 9.68
CA VAL A 216 18.28 5.90 10.76
C VAL A 216 18.77 4.45 10.76
N ALA A 217 17.88 3.49 10.52
CA ALA A 217 18.19 2.06 10.52
C ALA A 217 18.91 1.58 9.24
N GLY A 218 18.79 2.33 8.15
CA GLY A 218 19.21 1.91 6.80
C GLY A 218 18.36 0.78 6.23
N THR A 219 17.04 0.88 6.40
CA THR A 219 16.06 -0.07 5.85
C THR A 219 15.10 0.65 4.92
N ARG A 220 14.73 0.00 3.81
CA ARG A 220 13.71 0.51 2.87
C ARG A 220 12.37 0.76 3.56
N ALA A 221 11.87 -0.27 4.25
CA ALA A 221 10.60 -0.24 4.94
C ALA A 221 10.62 0.69 6.17
N ASN A 222 9.45 1.11 6.63
CA ASN A 222 9.29 1.81 7.90
C ASN A 222 9.53 0.87 9.10
N ALA A 223 9.40 1.40 10.32
CA ALA A 223 9.60 0.60 11.53
C ALA A 223 8.68 -0.62 11.58
N ALA A 224 7.45 -0.52 11.06
CA ALA A 224 6.51 -1.62 11.03
C ALA A 224 6.78 -2.65 9.93
N GLY A 225 7.80 -2.47 9.08
CA GLY A 225 8.14 -3.38 7.98
C GLY A 225 7.30 -3.17 6.72
N PHE A 226 6.63 -2.01 6.57
CA PHE A 226 5.87 -1.64 5.39
C PHE A 226 6.70 -0.80 4.42
N ASP A 227 6.58 -1.09 3.13
CA ASP A 227 6.97 -0.17 2.07
C ASP A 227 5.90 0.93 1.95
N LEU A 228 6.28 2.16 2.33
CA LEU A 228 5.36 3.29 2.33
C LEU A 228 4.90 3.67 0.91
N ASN A 229 5.71 3.41 -0.13
CA ASN A 229 5.34 3.69 -1.51
C ASN A 229 4.43 2.60 -2.10
N ARG A 230 3.72 1.82 -1.26
CA ARG A 230 2.68 0.86 -1.64
C ARG A 230 1.42 0.95 -0.78
N ASP A 231 1.33 1.95 0.10
CA ASP A 231 0.29 2.05 1.13
C ASP A 231 -0.64 3.26 0.95
N PHE A 232 -0.55 4.04 -0.14
CA PHE A 232 -1.31 5.31 -0.22
C PHE A 232 -2.83 5.14 -0.12
N VAL A 233 -3.51 4.37 -0.98
CA VAL A 233 -4.98 4.22 -0.83
C VAL A 233 -5.39 3.36 0.38
N THR A 234 -4.50 2.49 0.89
CA THR A 234 -4.79 1.68 2.09
C THR A 234 -4.64 2.51 3.38
N SER A 235 -3.68 3.44 3.41
CA SER A 235 -3.42 4.36 4.53
C SER A 235 -3.28 3.65 5.88
N SER A 236 -2.57 2.53 5.90
CA SER A 236 -2.37 1.74 7.11
C SER A 236 -1.33 2.38 8.03
N GLN A 237 -0.29 3.00 7.46
CA GLN A 237 0.87 3.51 8.19
C GLN A 237 0.73 4.98 8.61
N PRO A 238 1.29 5.39 9.77
CA PRO A 238 1.22 6.78 10.22
C PRO A 238 1.93 7.75 9.28
N GLU A 239 3.03 7.35 8.64
CA GLU A 239 3.76 8.17 7.68
C GLU A 239 2.90 8.45 6.42
N ASN A 240 2.21 7.43 5.88
CA ASN A 240 1.32 7.59 4.72
C ASN A 240 0.14 8.52 5.01
N ARG A 241 -0.45 8.43 6.22
CA ARG A 241 -1.51 9.36 6.66
C ARG A 241 -1.03 10.80 6.68
N VAL A 242 0.20 11.03 7.09
CA VAL A 242 0.80 12.37 7.09
C VAL A 242 1.04 12.88 5.67
N MET A 243 1.51 12.02 4.75
CA MET A 243 1.67 12.41 3.35
C MET A 243 0.32 12.71 2.67
N GLN A 244 -0.74 11.98 3.02
CA GLN A 244 -2.12 12.28 2.58
C GLN A 244 -2.58 13.65 3.09
N ASP A 245 -2.42 13.92 4.39
CA ASP A 245 -2.72 15.22 4.99
C ASP A 245 -1.96 16.36 4.30
N ILE A 246 -0.72 16.11 3.85
CA ILE A 246 0.08 17.10 3.12
C ILE A 246 -0.56 17.38 1.76
N VAL A 247 -0.75 16.37 0.91
CA VAL A 247 -1.25 16.58 -0.46
C VAL A 247 -2.65 17.19 -0.47
N GLU A 248 -3.53 16.79 0.45
CA GLU A 248 -4.87 17.36 0.60
C GLU A 248 -4.82 18.83 1.02
N ARG A 249 -4.00 19.15 2.02
CA ARG A 249 -3.87 20.51 2.54
C ARG A 249 -3.20 21.44 1.53
N THR A 250 -2.17 20.98 0.82
CA THR A 250 -1.39 21.83 -0.07
C THR A 250 -1.98 21.91 -1.47
N GLN A 251 -2.73 20.89 -1.92
CA GLN A 251 -3.29 20.77 -3.26
C GLN A 251 -2.24 21.13 -4.34
N PRO A 252 -1.11 20.41 -4.39
CA PRO A 252 0.03 20.81 -5.20
C PRO A 252 -0.32 20.84 -6.68
N LEU A 253 0.21 21.82 -7.41
CA LEU A 253 0.16 21.82 -8.88
C LEU A 253 1.18 20.83 -9.45
N MET A 254 2.30 20.64 -8.74
CA MET A 254 3.35 19.70 -9.11
C MET A 254 3.94 19.01 -7.88
N MET A 255 4.27 17.73 -8.03
CA MET A 255 4.79 16.87 -6.96
C MET A 255 6.00 16.05 -7.45
N LEU A 256 7.10 16.04 -6.69
CA LEU A 256 8.25 15.16 -6.95
C LEU A 256 8.45 14.18 -5.78
N ASP A 257 8.51 12.89 -6.07
CA ASP A 257 8.95 11.85 -5.14
C ASP A 257 10.39 11.45 -5.44
N GLN A 258 11.30 11.70 -4.50
CA GLN A 258 12.73 11.46 -4.66
C GLN A 258 13.12 10.10 -4.09
N HIS A 259 13.65 9.22 -4.96
CA HIS A 259 13.99 7.82 -4.71
C HIS A 259 15.41 7.45 -5.17
N GLY A 260 15.80 6.20 -4.87
CA GLY A 260 16.90 5.48 -5.49
C GLY A 260 16.72 3.94 -5.39
N TYR A 261 17.48 3.09 -6.06
CA TYR A 261 18.46 3.39 -7.07
C TYR A 261 18.21 2.50 -8.27
N VAL A 262 18.49 3.03 -9.45
CA VAL A 262 18.39 2.33 -10.75
C VAL A 262 19.72 2.48 -11.50
N ALA A 263 19.96 1.74 -12.58
CA ALA A 263 21.23 1.86 -13.30
C ALA A 263 21.44 3.25 -13.94
N ASN A 264 20.35 3.85 -14.42
CA ASN A 264 20.29 5.14 -15.11
C ASN A 264 19.20 5.98 -14.45
N THR A 265 19.42 7.27 -14.22
CA THR A 265 18.41 8.13 -13.56
C THR A 265 17.05 8.00 -14.23
N LEU A 266 16.05 7.47 -13.54
CA LEU A 266 14.69 7.34 -14.07
C LEU A 266 13.89 8.60 -13.74
N ILE A 267 13.20 9.13 -14.74
CA ILE A 267 12.35 10.32 -14.62
C ILE A 267 10.99 9.99 -15.25
N GLU A 268 9.93 9.89 -14.45
CA GLU A 268 8.56 9.70 -14.97
C GLU A 268 8.18 10.77 -16.02
N PRO A 269 7.26 10.50 -16.98
CA PRO A 269 6.10 9.60 -16.89
C PRO A 269 6.36 8.09 -17.03
N THR A 270 5.43 7.29 -16.51
CA THR A 270 5.43 5.81 -16.52
C THR A 270 5.14 5.21 -17.91
N THR A 271 5.47 3.94 -18.11
CA THR A 271 4.92 3.14 -19.22
C THR A 271 3.42 2.87 -19.01
N PRO A 272 2.64 2.53 -20.04
CA PRO A 272 1.35 1.89 -19.82
C PRO A 272 1.54 0.53 -19.12
N PRO A 273 0.53 0.00 -18.41
CA PRO A 273 -0.81 0.55 -18.27
C PRO A 273 -0.90 1.77 -17.35
N HIS A 274 -1.68 2.77 -17.75
CA HIS A 274 -1.96 3.97 -16.97
C HIS A 274 -3.28 3.80 -16.21
N GLY A 275 -3.37 4.31 -14.99
CA GLY A 275 -4.61 4.28 -14.20
C GLY A 275 -5.80 4.84 -14.98
N GLN A 276 -6.87 4.05 -15.10
CA GLN A 276 -8.02 4.37 -15.95
C GLN A 276 -8.90 5.53 -15.47
N ASN A 277 -8.64 6.05 -14.26
CA ASN A 277 -9.42 7.11 -13.62
C ASN A 277 -8.78 8.50 -13.73
N TYR A 278 -7.61 8.60 -14.38
CA TYR A 278 -6.94 9.88 -14.58
C TYR A 278 -7.57 10.69 -15.70
N ASP A 279 -7.69 12.00 -15.54
CA ASP A 279 -7.83 12.93 -16.67
C ASP A 279 -6.44 13.10 -17.34
N PHE A 280 -5.95 12.02 -17.98
CA PHE A 280 -4.55 11.89 -18.42
C PHE A 280 -4.16 12.93 -19.48
N ASP A 281 -5.12 13.52 -20.21
CA ASP A 281 -4.90 14.62 -21.16
C ASP A 281 -4.35 15.87 -20.49
N LEU A 282 -4.73 16.10 -19.23
CA LEU A 282 -4.26 17.23 -18.43
C LEU A 282 -2.86 16.97 -17.86
N TYR A 283 -2.54 15.71 -17.57
CA TYR A 283 -1.26 15.28 -17.02
C TYR A 283 -0.15 15.21 -18.07
N ILE A 284 -0.32 14.36 -19.10
CA ILE A 284 0.80 13.88 -19.91
C ILE A 284 1.52 14.99 -20.68
N LYS A 285 0.80 16.05 -21.06
CA LYS A 285 1.39 17.22 -21.75
C LYS A 285 2.45 17.94 -20.90
N HIS A 286 2.22 18.04 -19.59
CA HIS A 286 3.15 18.66 -18.65
C HIS A 286 4.16 17.63 -18.13
N GLY A 287 3.67 16.42 -17.81
CA GLY A 287 4.49 15.29 -17.39
C GLY A 287 5.67 15.06 -18.33
N TYR A 288 5.40 14.89 -19.62
CA TYR A 288 6.42 14.59 -20.62
C TYR A 288 7.39 15.75 -20.86
N GLU A 289 6.89 16.99 -20.97
CA GLU A 289 7.75 18.16 -21.18
C GLU A 289 8.69 18.43 -20.00
N GLY A 290 8.16 18.38 -18.77
CA GLY A 290 8.98 18.54 -17.57
C GLY A 290 10.01 17.42 -17.42
N GLY A 291 9.67 16.18 -17.78
CA GLY A 291 10.59 15.05 -17.81
C GLY A 291 11.79 15.29 -18.74
N LEU A 292 11.55 15.81 -19.95
CA LEU A 292 12.61 16.16 -20.91
C LEU A 292 13.52 17.29 -20.41
N LEU A 293 13.00 18.23 -19.64
CA LEU A 293 13.81 19.30 -19.05
C LEU A 293 14.67 18.78 -17.91
N MET A 294 14.12 17.94 -17.04
CA MET A 294 14.89 17.29 -15.97
C MET A 294 15.99 16.38 -16.53
N GLU A 295 15.70 15.61 -17.60
CA GLU A 295 16.70 14.82 -18.32
C GLU A 295 17.89 15.70 -18.75
N LYS A 296 17.62 16.85 -19.38
CA LYS A 296 18.67 17.78 -19.81
C LYS A 296 19.45 18.37 -18.64
N ALA A 297 18.77 18.71 -17.55
CA ALA A 297 19.42 19.26 -16.36
C ALA A 297 20.37 18.23 -15.72
N VAL A 298 19.94 16.97 -15.61
CA VAL A 298 20.78 15.88 -15.11
C VAL A 298 21.98 15.62 -16.03
N GLN A 299 21.78 15.63 -17.35
CA GLN A 299 22.88 15.52 -18.32
C GLN A 299 23.88 16.67 -18.19
N ALA A 300 23.40 17.89 -17.91
CA ALA A 300 24.22 19.09 -17.78
C ALA A 300 25.14 19.08 -16.54
N LEU A 301 24.86 18.22 -15.54
CA LEU A 301 25.76 18.02 -14.39
C LEU A 301 27.13 17.45 -14.81
N GLY A 302 27.19 16.75 -15.96
CA GLY A 302 28.44 16.22 -16.51
C GLY A 302 29.00 15.00 -15.76
N HIS A 303 28.24 14.40 -14.85
CA HIS A 303 28.59 13.15 -14.18
C HIS A 303 28.44 11.98 -15.17
N PRO A 304 29.50 11.24 -15.52
CA PRO A 304 29.39 10.11 -16.45
C PRO A 304 28.39 9.04 -16.00
N GLU A 305 28.25 8.84 -14.69
CA GLU A 305 27.34 7.86 -14.10
C GLU A 305 25.87 8.28 -14.12
N ALA A 306 25.58 9.57 -14.30
CA ALA A 306 24.22 10.09 -14.43
C ALA A 306 23.91 10.60 -15.86
N ALA A 307 24.82 10.37 -16.81
CA ALA A 307 24.77 10.99 -18.15
C ALA A 307 23.65 10.46 -19.06
N LYS A 308 22.93 9.42 -18.66
CA LYS A 308 21.88 8.78 -19.45
C LYS A 308 20.57 8.65 -18.67
N PRO A 309 19.88 9.74 -18.32
CA PRO A 309 18.56 9.62 -17.75
C PRO A 309 17.61 8.91 -18.72
N GLU A 310 16.63 8.21 -18.19
CA GLU A 310 15.62 7.46 -18.93
C GLU A 310 14.22 7.93 -18.52
N ILE A 311 13.33 8.09 -19.49
CA ILE A 311 11.92 8.41 -19.27
C ILE A 311 11.12 7.16 -19.60
N PRO A 312 10.52 6.45 -18.63
CA PRO A 312 9.91 5.14 -18.88
C PRO A 312 8.88 5.15 -20.00
N PHE A 313 8.02 6.18 -20.05
CA PHE A 313 7.05 6.38 -21.13
C PHE A 313 7.67 6.33 -22.54
N ARG A 314 8.92 6.79 -22.69
CA ARG A 314 9.66 6.84 -23.96
C ARG A 314 10.55 5.62 -24.17
N ASP A 315 11.18 5.16 -23.09
CA ASP A 315 12.39 4.31 -23.18
C ASP A 315 12.14 2.86 -22.74
N TYR A 316 11.07 2.58 -22.00
CA TYR A 316 10.84 1.26 -21.41
C TYR A 316 9.72 0.48 -22.14
N PRO A 317 9.80 -0.87 -22.15
CA PRO A 317 8.70 -1.72 -22.60
C PRO A 317 7.43 -1.59 -21.74
N VAL A 318 6.28 -1.83 -22.37
CA VAL A 318 4.95 -1.81 -21.70
C VAL A 318 4.93 -2.73 -20.48
N GLY A 319 4.48 -2.20 -19.35
CA GLY A 319 4.30 -2.91 -18.09
C GLY A 319 5.53 -2.99 -17.20
N GLU A 320 6.72 -2.56 -17.68
CA GLU A 320 7.95 -2.63 -16.87
C GLU A 320 8.02 -1.55 -15.78
N TRP A 321 7.41 -0.39 -15.99
CA TRP A 321 7.33 0.69 -15.01
C TRP A 321 5.99 1.41 -15.12
N ASP A 322 4.91 0.74 -14.71
CA ASP A 322 3.54 1.20 -14.94
C ASP A 322 3.00 2.16 -13.87
N GLY A 323 2.03 2.98 -14.27
CA GLY A 323 1.34 3.96 -13.41
C GLY A 323 -0.09 3.54 -13.06
N TRP A 324 -0.40 2.23 -13.05
CA TRP A 324 -1.77 1.72 -12.95
C TRP A 324 -2.35 1.85 -11.54
N ALA A 325 -1.57 1.49 -10.52
CA ALA A 325 -2.06 1.38 -9.15
C ALA A 325 -2.10 2.75 -8.43
N PRO A 326 -3.15 3.04 -7.64
CA PRO A 326 -3.26 4.28 -6.87
C PRO A 326 -2.47 4.26 -5.55
N ILE A 327 -1.46 3.41 -5.44
CA ILE A 327 -0.77 3.10 -4.16
C ILE A 327 0.57 3.83 -3.99
N TYR A 328 1.06 4.46 -5.06
CA TYR A 328 2.31 5.21 -5.08
C TYR A 328 2.06 6.69 -4.79
N THR A 329 3.04 7.41 -4.24
CA THR A 329 2.89 8.84 -3.93
C THR A 329 2.56 9.67 -5.18
N ALA A 330 3.28 9.43 -6.28
CA ALA A 330 3.12 10.18 -7.52
C ALA A 330 1.71 9.96 -8.10
N GLN A 331 1.34 8.71 -8.36
CA GLN A 331 0.03 8.34 -8.89
C GLN A 331 -1.12 8.76 -7.97
N TYR A 332 -0.97 8.67 -6.63
CA TYR A 332 -1.96 9.19 -5.70
C TYR A 332 -2.12 10.71 -5.83
N SER A 333 -1.03 11.46 -6.00
CA SER A 333 -1.06 12.93 -6.15
C SER A 333 -1.76 13.38 -7.43
N MET A 334 -1.73 12.57 -8.50
CA MET A 334 -2.49 12.84 -9.73
C MET A 334 -4.00 12.91 -9.47
N TYR A 335 -4.53 12.14 -8.51
CA TYR A 335 -5.95 12.21 -8.12
C TYR A 335 -6.33 13.51 -7.41
N HIS A 336 -5.34 14.25 -6.89
CA HIS A 336 -5.50 15.59 -6.35
C HIS A 336 -5.19 16.69 -7.38
N GLY A 337 -5.00 16.31 -8.65
CA GLY A 337 -4.79 17.24 -9.77
C GLY A 337 -3.37 17.79 -9.87
N ALA A 338 -2.38 17.09 -9.28
CA ALA A 338 -0.98 17.42 -9.46
C ALA A 338 -0.42 16.81 -10.75
N ILE A 339 0.56 17.48 -11.36
CA ILE A 339 1.53 16.83 -12.24
C ILE A 339 2.60 16.20 -11.34
N SER A 340 2.77 14.88 -11.38
CA SER A 340 3.65 14.18 -10.46
C SER A 340 4.80 13.46 -11.15
N TYR A 341 5.88 13.25 -10.41
CA TYR A 341 7.04 12.49 -10.86
C TYR A 341 7.57 11.60 -9.75
N THR A 342 7.89 10.36 -10.09
CA THR A 342 8.90 9.56 -9.38
C THR A 342 10.26 9.81 -10.05
N ILE A 343 11.29 10.09 -9.24
CA ILE A 343 12.68 10.23 -9.66
C ILE A 343 13.51 9.15 -8.98
N GLU A 344 14.15 8.25 -9.73
CA GLU A 344 15.09 7.26 -9.17
C GLU A 344 16.53 7.63 -9.56
N ILE A 345 17.40 7.87 -8.57
CA ILE A 345 18.80 8.29 -8.80
C ILE A 345 19.75 7.09 -9.01
N PRO A 346 20.92 7.24 -9.65
CA PRO A 346 21.62 6.09 -10.22
C PRO A 346 22.58 5.35 -9.27
N MET A 347 23.19 6.03 -8.30
CA MET A 347 24.33 5.46 -7.57
C MET A 347 23.91 4.71 -6.31
N ARG A 348 23.91 3.38 -6.33
CA ARG A 348 23.64 2.57 -5.13
C ARG A 348 24.62 2.86 -4.01
N VAL A 349 24.08 3.14 -2.82
CA VAL A 349 24.84 3.28 -1.55
C VAL A 349 24.22 2.50 -0.40
N ASN A 350 23.21 1.66 -0.66
CA ASN A 350 22.44 0.91 0.33
C ASN A 350 22.81 -0.58 0.37
N ARG A 351 22.25 -1.30 1.35
CA ARG A 351 22.30 -2.77 1.45
C ARG A 351 23.73 -3.33 1.31
N ALA A 352 23.97 -4.26 0.39
CA ALA A 352 25.27 -4.88 0.19
C ALA A 352 26.38 -3.87 -0.14
N ASP A 353 26.07 -2.83 -0.91
CA ASP A 353 27.04 -1.77 -1.25
C ASP A 353 27.39 -0.94 -0.03
N TYR A 354 26.41 -0.64 0.84
CA TYR A 354 26.66 0.03 2.11
C TYR A 354 27.68 -0.72 2.95
N ASP A 355 27.56 -2.06 3.04
CA ASP A 355 28.42 -2.87 3.89
C ASP A 355 29.79 -3.13 3.26
N ALA A 356 29.85 -3.36 1.94
CA ALA A 356 31.06 -3.75 1.24
C ALA A 356 31.98 -2.58 0.86
N LEU A 357 31.43 -1.41 0.55
CA LEU A 357 32.21 -0.29 0.02
C LEU A 357 32.87 0.56 1.11
N PRO A 358 34.08 1.11 0.85
CA PRO A 358 34.70 2.11 1.71
C PRO A 358 33.85 3.38 1.81
N ALA A 359 33.87 4.04 2.97
CA ALA A 359 33.10 5.26 3.20
C ALA A 359 33.39 6.37 2.16
N ALA A 360 34.63 6.49 1.69
CA ALA A 360 34.99 7.49 0.68
C ALA A 360 34.28 7.26 -0.67
N GLU A 361 34.08 6.00 -1.09
CA GLU A 361 33.34 5.70 -2.31
C GLU A 361 31.85 5.95 -2.12
N LEU A 362 31.28 5.53 -0.98
CA LEU A 362 29.88 5.82 -0.66
C LEU A 362 29.60 7.33 -0.65
N GLN A 363 30.48 8.13 -0.06
CA GLN A 363 30.37 9.60 -0.03
C GLN A 363 30.48 10.21 -1.43
N ARG A 364 31.36 9.68 -2.30
CA ARG A 364 31.44 10.11 -3.70
C ARG A 364 30.14 9.85 -4.45
N ARG A 365 29.58 8.64 -4.30
CA ARG A 365 28.29 8.24 -4.89
C ARG A 365 27.14 9.10 -4.38
N SER A 366 27.04 9.27 -3.07
CA SER A 366 26.00 10.11 -2.47
C SER A 366 26.11 11.57 -2.89
N LYS A 367 27.31 12.10 -3.15
CA LYS A 367 27.46 13.45 -3.73
C LYS A 367 26.83 13.55 -5.13
N ILE A 368 27.14 12.60 -6.03
CA ILE A 368 26.56 12.57 -7.38
C ILE A 368 25.03 12.50 -7.31
N ASN A 369 24.51 11.58 -6.52
CA ASN A 369 23.07 11.44 -6.28
C ASN A 369 22.43 12.74 -5.76
N THR A 370 23.09 13.41 -4.80
CA THR A 370 22.59 14.68 -4.25
C THR A 370 22.55 15.77 -5.32
N ASP A 371 23.55 15.84 -6.20
CA ASP A 371 23.57 16.80 -7.31
C ASP A 371 22.41 16.53 -8.31
N VAL A 372 22.07 15.26 -8.56
CA VAL A 372 20.91 14.86 -9.39
C VAL A 372 19.59 15.28 -8.74
N VAL A 373 19.42 15.04 -7.43
CA VAL A 373 18.23 15.47 -6.68
C VAL A 373 18.07 16.99 -6.75
N GLU A 374 19.14 17.74 -6.50
CA GLU A 374 19.15 19.21 -6.55
C GLU A 374 18.71 19.71 -7.94
N ALA A 375 19.31 19.18 -9.02
CA ALA A 375 18.97 19.55 -10.39
C ALA A 375 17.50 19.27 -10.77
N THR A 376 16.94 18.13 -10.35
CA THR A 376 15.54 17.78 -10.64
C THR A 376 14.56 18.66 -9.87
N ILE A 377 14.88 19.00 -8.61
CA ILE A 377 14.07 19.93 -7.82
C ILE A 377 14.10 21.33 -8.46
N GLU A 378 15.26 21.89 -8.77
CA GLU A 378 15.37 23.23 -9.36
C GLU A 378 14.64 23.33 -10.69
N THR A 379 14.85 22.36 -11.58
CA THR A 379 14.16 22.32 -12.89
C THR A 379 12.64 22.29 -12.75
N THR A 380 12.14 21.62 -11.72
CA THR A 380 10.70 21.58 -11.41
C THR A 380 10.19 22.95 -10.98
N LEU A 381 10.95 23.65 -10.11
CA LEU A 381 10.56 24.98 -9.63
C LEU A 381 10.46 25.96 -10.81
N ASP A 382 11.43 25.93 -11.72
CA ASP A 382 11.45 26.75 -12.93
C ASP A 382 10.26 26.41 -13.85
N TYR A 383 10.03 25.12 -14.11
CA TYR A 383 8.93 24.68 -14.94
C TYR A 383 7.57 25.16 -14.41
N VAL A 384 7.34 25.05 -13.10
CA VAL A 384 6.10 25.52 -12.48
C VAL A 384 5.97 27.03 -12.60
N ASP A 385 7.04 27.79 -12.41
CA ASP A 385 7.00 29.24 -12.51
C ASP A 385 6.64 29.71 -13.92
N ASP A 386 7.26 29.10 -14.93
CA ASP A 386 7.01 29.37 -16.35
C ASP A 386 5.59 28.94 -16.80
N ASN A 387 5.09 27.81 -16.27
CA ASN A 387 3.84 27.20 -16.71
C ASN A 387 2.65 27.41 -15.75
N ARG A 388 2.81 28.22 -14.69
CA ARG A 388 1.85 28.38 -13.58
C ARG A 388 0.41 28.54 -14.03
N ARG A 389 0.15 29.37 -15.05
CA ARG A 389 -1.21 29.62 -15.55
C ARG A 389 -1.84 28.37 -16.17
N SER A 390 -1.09 27.60 -16.94
CA SER A 390 -1.57 26.35 -17.55
C SER A 390 -1.82 25.29 -16.49
N LEU A 391 -0.92 25.17 -15.51
CA LEU A 391 -1.06 24.21 -14.41
C LEU A 391 -2.31 24.50 -13.56
N ILE A 392 -2.54 25.77 -13.17
CA ILE A 392 -3.77 26.17 -12.44
C ILE A 392 -5.02 25.87 -13.27
N ALA A 393 -5.00 26.18 -14.56
CA ALA A 393 -6.13 25.92 -15.45
C ALA A 393 -6.40 24.41 -15.60
N GLY A 394 -5.36 23.59 -15.72
CA GLY A 394 -5.46 22.13 -15.78
C GLY A 394 -6.08 21.54 -14.52
N GLN A 395 -5.56 21.90 -13.34
CA GLN A 395 -6.12 21.43 -12.07
C GLN A 395 -7.58 21.87 -11.87
N THR A 396 -7.90 23.13 -12.19
CA THR A 396 -9.28 23.65 -12.14
C THR A 396 -10.20 22.86 -13.08
N GLU A 397 -9.72 22.56 -14.29
CA GLU A 397 -10.49 21.81 -15.29
C GLU A 397 -10.77 20.37 -14.86
N MET A 398 -9.80 19.68 -14.24
CA MET A 398 -10.01 18.34 -13.68
C MET A 398 -11.18 18.35 -12.67
N PHE A 399 -11.14 19.27 -11.70
CA PHE A 399 -12.16 19.38 -10.66
C PHE A 399 -13.52 19.79 -11.23
N ARG A 400 -13.53 20.71 -12.20
CA ARG A 400 -14.75 21.15 -12.89
C ARG A 400 -15.42 19.99 -13.64
N ARG A 401 -14.63 19.22 -14.42
CA ARG A 401 -15.14 18.00 -15.09
C ARG A 401 -15.75 17.07 -14.05
N GLY A 402 -15.02 16.83 -12.97
CA GLY A 402 -15.43 16.03 -11.81
C GLY A 402 -16.81 16.38 -11.28
N ALA A 403 -16.96 17.61 -10.82
CA ALA A 403 -18.22 18.15 -10.27
C ALA A 403 -19.37 18.16 -11.30
N ALA A 404 -19.07 18.31 -12.58
CA ALA A 404 -20.08 18.26 -13.64
C ALA A 404 -20.50 16.84 -14.04
N GLY A 405 -19.79 15.79 -13.59
CA GLY A 405 -20.04 14.42 -14.01
C GLY A 405 -19.67 14.14 -15.48
N GLU A 406 -18.73 14.90 -16.04
CA GLU A 406 -18.35 14.77 -17.46
C GLU A 406 -17.54 13.50 -17.75
N ALA A 407 -17.70 12.91 -18.93
CA ALA A 407 -16.84 11.82 -19.39
C ALA A 407 -15.38 12.28 -19.60
N GLN A 408 -14.42 11.36 -19.43
CA GLN A 408 -13.02 11.59 -19.75
C GLN A 408 -12.82 11.90 -21.24
N ARG A 409 -11.86 12.77 -21.54
CA ARG A 409 -11.56 13.19 -22.91
C ARG A 409 -10.83 12.09 -23.68
N TYR A 410 -11.08 12.03 -24.99
CA TYR A 410 -10.31 11.20 -25.90
C TYR A 410 -8.96 11.86 -26.20
N ILE A 411 -7.88 11.09 -26.18
CA ILE A 411 -6.52 11.56 -26.45
C ILE A 411 -6.09 11.02 -27.83
N PRO A 412 -5.82 11.88 -28.83
CA PRO A 412 -5.42 11.44 -30.17
C PRO A 412 -4.00 10.86 -30.19
N ASP A 413 -3.66 10.10 -31.23
CA ASP A 413 -2.29 9.59 -31.43
C ASP A 413 -1.35 10.80 -31.59
N GLY A 414 -0.15 10.70 -31.02
CA GLY A 414 0.84 11.77 -31.08
C GLY A 414 0.47 13.02 -30.28
N PHE A 415 -0.48 12.92 -29.32
CA PHE A 415 -0.80 14.04 -28.42
C PHE A 415 0.43 14.59 -27.69
N VAL A 416 1.32 13.68 -27.27
CA VAL A 416 2.75 13.95 -27.06
C VAL A 416 3.55 12.94 -27.90
N PRO A 417 4.84 13.18 -28.20
CA PRO A 417 5.68 12.19 -28.88
C PRO A 417 5.63 10.82 -28.20
N GLY A 418 5.31 9.77 -28.96
CA GLY A 418 5.17 8.40 -28.45
C GLY A 418 3.78 7.99 -27.98
N PHE A 419 2.84 8.93 -27.77
CA PHE A 419 1.49 8.58 -27.30
C PHE A 419 0.69 7.82 -28.36
N GLY A 420 0.24 6.61 -28.02
CA GLY A 420 -0.44 5.68 -28.93
C GLY A 420 -1.72 5.04 -28.36
N PRO A 421 -2.33 4.11 -29.11
CA PRO A 421 -3.50 3.34 -28.65
C PRO A 421 -3.29 2.59 -27.32
N GLU A 422 -2.08 2.12 -27.06
CA GLU A 422 -1.64 1.43 -25.85
C GLU A 422 -1.76 2.28 -24.58
N ASP A 423 -1.73 3.61 -24.71
CA ASP A 423 -1.81 4.55 -23.58
C ASP A 423 -3.24 4.95 -23.19
N ARG A 424 -4.24 4.47 -23.93
CA ARG A 424 -5.63 4.92 -23.77
C ARG A 424 -6.39 4.11 -22.72
N PHE A 425 -6.29 4.54 -21.46
CA PHE A 425 -7.08 4.00 -20.36
C PHE A 425 -8.16 4.99 -19.91
N ARG A 426 -9.42 4.54 -19.90
CA ARG A 426 -10.59 5.32 -19.48
C ARG A 426 -11.58 4.43 -18.76
N THR A 427 -12.41 5.03 -17.93
CA THR A 427 -13.53 4.38 -17.24
C THR A 427 -14.84 5.13 -17.51
N GLU A 428 -15.96 4.49 -17.21
CA GLU A 428 -17.27 5.14 -17.18
C GLU A 428 -17.66 5.33 -15.71
N PHE A 429 -17.69 6.58 -15.26
CA PHE A 429 -18.08 6.90 -13.89
C PHE A 429 -19.58 6.61 -13.70
N PRO A 430 -19.98 5.91 -12.62
CA PRO A 430 -21.39 5.75 -12.29
C PRO A 430 -21.97 7.09 -11.81
N ARG A 431 -23.29 7.18 -11.69
CA ARG A 431 -23.94 8.35 -11.07
C ARG A 431 -23.64 8.42 -9.57
N ALA A 432 -23.75 7.30 -8.86
CA ALA A 432 -23.50 7.25 -7.43
C ALA A 432 -23.16 5.84 -6.94
N TYR A 433 -22.50 5.77 -5.79
CA TYR A 433 -22.42 4.56 -4.95
C TYR A 433 -23.28 4.74 -3.71
N VAL A 434 -23.95 3.68 -3.26
CA VAL A 434 -24.69 3.67 -1.99
C VAL A 434 -24.12 2.58 -1.08
N ILE A 435 -23.61 2.97 0.09
CA ILE A 435 -22.99 2.09 1.07
C ILE A 435 -23.98 1.84 2.22
N THR A 436 -24.21 0.58 2.55
CA THR A 436 -25.10 0.16 3.64
C THR A 436 -24.38 -0.74 4.65
N GLY A 437 -24.89 -0.76 5.88
CA GLY A 437 -24.39 -1.61 6.97
C GLY A 437 -24.98 -3.02 7.00
N ASP A 438 -25.66 -3.46 5.92
CA ASP A 438 -26.47 -4.69 5.92
C ASP A 438 -25.64 -5.96 6.18
N ARG A 439 -24.44 -6.04 5.58
CA ARG A 439 -23.49 -7.14 5.82
C ARG A 439 -22.69 -6.93 7.11
N SER A 440 -22.11 -5.73 7.25
CA SER A 440 -21.26 -5.37 8.38
C SER A 440 -21.27 -3.86 8.57
N ALA A 441 -21.83 -3.39 9.68
CA ALA A 441 -21.79 -1.98 10.07
C ALA A 441 -20.35 -1.48 10.30
N PRO A 442 -19.45 -2.23 10.96
CA PRO A 442 -18.02 -1.87 11.04
C PRO A 442 -17.35 -1.73 9.67
N ALA A 443 -17.67 -2.60 8.70
CA ALA A 443 -17.10 -2.50 7.36
C ALA A 443 -17.59 -1.26 6.62
N ALA A 444 -18.89 -0.95 6.70
CA ALA A 444 -19.47 0.24 6.09
C ALA A 444 -18.84 1.52 6.67
N ALA A 445 -18.75 1.60 8.01
CA ALA A 445 -18.13 2.74 8.68
C ALA A 445 -16.65 2.88 8.32
N ARG A 446 -15.87 1.79 8.34
CA ARG A 446 -14.45 1.78 7.94
C ARG A 446 -14.26 2.26 6.50
N LEU A 447 -15.09 1.81 5.56
CA LEU A 447 -15.03 2.24 4.16
C LEU A 447 -15.36 3.73 4.02
N VAL A 448 -16.41 4.23 4.69
CA VAL A 448 -16.78 5.64 4.65
C VAL A 448 -15.71 6.52 5.28
N ASP A 449 -15.16 6.13 6.42
CA ASP A 449 -14.02 6.82 7.05
C ASP A 449 -12.82 6.89 6.13
N GLN A 450 -12.55 5.82 5.40
CA GLN A 450 -11.46 5.79 4.43
C GLN A 450 -11.71 6.79 3.30
N LEU A 451 -12.91 6.78 2.71
CA LEU A 451 -13.28 7.73 1.66
C LEU A 451 -13.14 9.18 2.13
N VAL A 452 -13.72 9.52 3.29
CA VAL A 452 -13.64 10.87 3.86
C VAL A 452 -12.19 11.27 4.16
N ARG A 453 -11.36 10.34 4.65
CA ARG A 453 -9.93 10.57 4.87
C ARG A 453 -9.16 10.88 3.59
N HIS A 454 -9.60 10.35 2.45
CA HIS A 454 -9.04 10.66 1.14
C HIS A 454 -9.69 11.88 0.46
N ASP A 455 -10.41 12.69 1.25
CA ASP A 455 -11.15 13.88 0.80
C ASP A 455 -12.20 13.57 -0.29
N VAL A 456 -12.79 12.36 -0.22
CA VAL A 456 -13.99 12.00 -0.99
C VAL A 456 -15.21 12.47 -0.23
N ARG A 457 -16.10 13.19 -0.92
CA ARG A 457 -17.35 13.70 -0.35
C ARG A 457 -18.36 12.56 -0.26
N VAL A 458 -18.85 12.34 0.97
CA VAL A 458 -19.87 11.34 1.31
C VAL A 458 -20.97 12.01 2.11
N GLU A 459 -22.22 11.72 1.79
CA GLU A 459 -23.38 12.19 2.54
C GLU A 459 -24.10 11.01 3.19
N ARG A 460 -24.66 11.23 4.39
CA ARG A 460 -25.49 10.25 5.08
C ARG A 460 -26.96 10.65 4.93
N ALA A 461 -27.78 9.75 4.41
CA ALA A 461 -29.21 10.01 4.23
C ALA A 461 -29.93 10.13 5.57
N GLU A 462 -30.67 11.22 5.78
CA GLU A 462 -31.47 11.46 6.99
C GLU A 462 -32.76 10.63 7.01
N LYS A 463 -33.31 10.37 5.82
CA LYS A 463 -34.56 9.66 5.60
C LYS A 463 -34.38 8.54 4.59
N PRO A 464 -35.28 7.54 4.57
CA PRO A 464 -35.27 6.56 3.50
C PRO A 464 -35.48 7.23 2.13
N PHE A 465 -34.74 6.79 1.12
CA PHE A 465 -34.82 7.31 -0.26
C PHE A 465 -34.83 6.17 -1.28
N THR A 466 -35.09 6.49 -2.54
CA THR A 466 -35.08 5.52 -3.64
C THR A 466 -34.12 5.97 -4.73
N LEU A 467 -33.25 5.08 -5.19
CA LEU A 467 -32.35 5.30 -6.31
C LEU A 467 -32.29 4.04 -7.17
N GLY A 468 -32.40 4.19 -8.49
CA GLY A 468 -32.39 3.05 -9.44
C GLY A 468 -33.48 2.01 -9.16
N GLY A 469 -34.63 2.42 -8.59
CA GLY A 469 -35.72 1.52 -8.22
C GLY A 469 -35.51 0.74 -6.91
N LYS A 470 -34.36 0.87 -6.24
CA LYS A 470 -34.08 0.27 -4.92
C LYS A 470 -34.30 1.30 -3.82
N ARG A 471 -35.01 0.91 -2.76
CA ARG A 471 -35.24 1.72 -1.56
C ARG A 471 -34.11 1.49 -0.56
N TYR A 472 -33.55 2.58 -0.03
CA TYR A 472 -32.50 2.59 0.98
C TYR A 472 -33.05 3.14 2.30
N PRO A 473 -32.65 2.58 3.46
CA PRO A 473 -33.04 3.12 4.74
C PRO A 473 -32.31 4.43 5.07
N ALA A 474 -32.86 5.18 6.02
CA ALA A 474 -32.13 6.27 6.67
C ALA A 474 -30.81 5.75 7.25
N GLY A 475 -29.77 6.58 7.22
CA GLY A 475 -28.43 6.24 7.64
C GLY A 475 -27.56 5.57 6.58
N SER A 476 -28.10 5.26 5.39
CA SER A 476 -27.28 4.84 4.24
C SER A 476 -26.36 5.97 3.79
N TYR A 477 -25.15 5.63 3.35
CA TYR A 477 -24.19 6.60 2.86
C TYR A 477 -24.20 6.67 1.34
N VAL A 478 -24.08 7.86 0.79
CA VAL A 478 -24.12 8.13 -0.65
C VAL A 478 -22.83 8.82 -1.07
N VAL A 479 -22.15 8.25 -2.06
CA VAL A 479 -21.03 8.87 -2.75
C VAL A 479 -21.55 9.37 -4.09
N ASP A 480 -21.82 10.68 -4.18
CA ASP A 480 -22.21 11.32 -5.43
C ASP A 480 -20.96 11.46 -6.32
N MET A 481 -20.95 10.84 -7.50
CA MET A 481 -19.80 10.91 -8.41
C MET A 481 -19.69 12.25 -9.17
N HIS A 482 -20.67 13.14 -9.03
CA HIS A 482 -20.60 14.53 -9.47
C HIS A 482 -19.87 15.36 -8.40
N GLN A 483 -18.59 15.04 -8.20
CA GLN A 483 -17.73 15.71 -7.23
C GLN A 483 -16.31 15.91 -7.80
N PRO A 484 -15.55 16.91 -7.31
CA PRO A 484 -14.23 17.25 -7.85
C PRO A 484 -13.27 16.05 -7.95
N LYS A 485 -13.17 15.26 -6.88
CA LYS A 485 -12.26 14.11 -6.78
C LYS A 485 -12.90 12.79 -7.18
N ARG A 486 -13.82 12.80 -8.15
CA ARG A 486 -14.50 11.60 -8.65
C ARG A 486 -13.54 10.47 -9.06
N GLY A 487 -12.34 10.81 -9.55
CA GLY A 487 -11.34 9.82 -9.98
C GLY A 487 -10.82 9.01 -8.79
N LEU A 488 -10.56 9.69 -7.66
CA LEU A 488 -10.15 9.06 -6.40
C LEU A 488 -11.28 8.23 -5.79
N ALA A 489 -12.49 8.78 -5.77
CA ALA A 489 -13.67 8.06 -5.30
C ALA A 489 -13.91 6.78 -6.12
N ASN A 490 -13.85 6.90 -7.46
CA ASN A 490 -14.11 5.79 -8.36
C ASN A 490 -13.01 4.74 -8.27
N VAL A 491 -11.73 5.13 -8.28
CA VAL A 491 -10.63 4.15 -8.21
C VAL A 491 -10.75 3.28 -6.97
N MET A 492 -11.17 3.83 -5.82
CA MET A 492 -11.38 3.05 -4.60
C MET A 492 -12.62 2.14 -4.64
N LEU A 493 -13.70 2.54 -5.32
CA LEU A 493 -15.02 1.89 -5.26
C LEU A 493 -15.37 1.04 -6.47
N GLU A 494 -14.80 1.31 -7.63
CA GLU A 494 -15.01 0.51 -8.83
C GLU A 494 -14.45 -0.90 -8.66
N GLN A 495 -14.90 -1.83 -9.49
CA GLN A 495 -14.32 -3.18 -9.51
C GLN A 495 -12.87 -3.18 -10.00
N GLY A 496 -12.55 -2.31 -10.97
CA GLY A 496 -11.32 -2.31 -11.76
C GLY A 496 -11.56 -2.96 -13.14
N SER A 497 -10.46 -3.30 -13.82
CA SER A 497 -10.49 -3.91 -15.16
C SER A 497 -9.56 -5.12 -15.23
N ASP A 498 -9.91 -6.13 -16.05
CA ASP A 498 -8.94 -7.13 -16.50
C ASP A 498 -8.02 -6.50 -17.55
N ILE A 499 -6.75 -6.33 -17.20
CA ILE A 499 -5.71 -5.75 -18.05
C ILE A 499 -4.72 -6.80 -18.57
N SER A 500 -5.02 -8.09 -18.40
CA SER A 500 -4.16 -9.21 -18.84
C SER A 500 -3.83 -9.17 -20.34
N GLY A 501 -4.75 -8.65 -21.16
CA GLY A 501 -4.56 -8.48 -22.60
C GLY A 501 -3.91 -7.15 -23.01
N LYS A 502 -3.65 -6.24 -22.06
CA LYS A 502 -3.17 -4.87 -22.33
C LYS A 502 -1.70 -4.65 -21.99
N ALA A 503 -1.14 -5.48 -21.11
CA ALA A 503 0.25 -5.40 -20.70
C ALA A 503 0.86 -6.80 -20.66
N PRO A 504 2.09 -7.00 -21.15
CA PRO A 504 2.71 -8.32 -21.11
C PRO A 504 3.06 -8.74 -19.68
N VAL A 505 3.51 -7.78 -18.87
CA VAL A 505 3.86 -7.90 -17.45
C VAL A 505 3.24 -6.75 -16.67
N MET A 506 3.30 -6.82 -15.34
CA MET A 506 2.94 -5.72 -14.45
C MET A 506 4.10 -5.45 -13.51
N TYR A 507 4.36 -4.18 -13.23
CA TYR A 507 5.38 -3.77 -12.28
C TYR A 507 4.96 -4.12 -10.84
N ASP A 508 3.68 -3.98 -10.51
CA ASP A 508 3.13 -4.39 -9.21
C ASP A 508 1.63 -4.76 -9.29
N ILE A 509 0.92 -4.70 -8.15
CA ILE A 509 -0.50 -4.96 -7.99
C ILE A 509 -1.36 -4.16 -8.98
N SER A 510 -2.37 -4.83 -9.52
CA SER A 510 -3.20 -4.36 -10.61
C SER A 510 -4.70 -4.37 -10.29
N GLY A 511 -5.10 -4.73 -9.06
CA GLY A 511 -6.47 -4.61 -8.56
C GLY A 511 -6.53 -4.37 -7.05
N TRP A 512 -7.45 -3.54 -6.58
CA TRP A 512 -7.48 -3.08 -5.16
C TRP A 512 -8.89 -2.69 -4.67
N SER A 513 -9.97 -3.04 -5.37
CA SER A 513 -11.31 -2.51 -5.11
C SER A 513 -11.72 -2.59 -3.62
N HIS A 514 -11.79 -1.44 -2.93
CA HIS A 514 -12.15 -1.40 -1.51
C HIS A 514 -13.60 -1.84 -1.33
N ARG A 515 -14.46 -1.48 -2.29
CA ARG A 515 -15.84 -1.97 -2.34
C ARG A 515 -15.92 -3.50 -2.27
N LEU A 516 -15.10 -4.20 -3.04
CA LEU A 516 -15.15 -5.67 -3.12
C LEU A 516 -14.40 -6.36 -1.98
N LEU A 517 -13.34 -5.73 -1.47
CA LEU A 517 -12.38 -6.36 -0.56
C LEU A 517 -12.48 -5.91 0.90
N TRP A 518 -13.17 -4.80 1.21
CA TRP A 518 -13.26 -4.28 2.58
C TRP A 518 -14.51 -4.73 3.32
N GLY A 519 -15.40 -5.48 2.65
CA GLY A 519 -16.51 -6.20 3.29
C GLY A 519 -17.79 -5.40 3.56
N ALA A 520 -17.87 -4.15 3.10
CA ALA A 520 -19.08 -3.34 3.15
C ALA A 520 -20.07 -3.76 2.05
N SER A 521 -21.37 -3.55 2.27
CA SER A 521 -22.37 -3.64 1.21
C SER A 521 -22.38 -2.34 0.42
N VAL A 522 -22.17 -2.40 -0.89
CA VAL A 522 -22.15 -1.21 -1.74
C VAL A 522 -22.84 -1.50 -3.07
N ASP A 523 -23.87 -0.72 -3.37
CA ASP A 523 -24.56 -0.72 -4.65
C ASP A 523 -23.99 0.34 -5.59
N VAL A 524 -23.99 0.04 -6.90
CA VAL A 524 -23.54 0.95 -7.95
C VAL A 524 -24.75 1.37 -8.78
N HIS A 525 -24.98 2.68 -8.90
CA HIS A 525 -26.03 3.24 -9.76
C HIS A 525 -25.40 3.96 -10.94
N ARG A 526 -25.50 3.38 -12.14
CA ARG A 526 -24.98 4.00 -13.38
C ARG A 526 -25.80 5.18 -13.84
N SER A 527 -27.10 5.21 -13.52
CA SER A 527 -28.02 6.27 -13.90
C SER A 527 -29.12 6.46 -12.86
N GLY A 528 -29.91 7.51 -13.02
CA GLY A 528 -31.01 7.86 -12.12
C GLY A 528 -30.85 9.26 -11.53
N ARG A 529 -31.98 9.89 -11.20
CA ARG A 529 -31.98 11.20 -10.53
C ARG A 529 -31.64 10.99 -9.05
N LEU A 530 -30.48 11.48 -8.62
CA LEU A 530 -30.11 11.48 -7.22
C LEU A 530 -30.80 12.65 -6.50
N HIS A 531 -31.75 12.34 -5.63
CA HIS A 531 -32.43 13.31 -4.77
C HIS A 531 -32.76 12.63 -3.44
N PHE A 532 -32.15 13.13 -2.37
CA PHE A 532 -32.38 12.70 -1.00
C PHE A 532 -32.00 13.84 -0.05
N ASP A 533 -32.55 13.81 1.17
CA ASP A 533 -32.10 14.68 2.25
C ASP A 533 -30.90 14.00 2.93
N GLY A 534 -29.73 14.64 2.93
CA GLY A 534 -28.50 14.08 3.48
C GLY A 534 -27.60 15.13 4.12
N GLU A 535 -26.75 14.67 5.03
CA GLU A 535 -25.75 15.50 5.70
C GLU A 535 -24.33 15.03 5.34
N PRO A 536 -23.35 15.94 5.14
CA PRO A 536 -21.96 15.58 4.90
C PRO A 536 -21.36 14.78 6.06
N VAL A 537 -20.61 13.72 5.73
CA VAL A 537 -19.91 12.88 6.71
C VAL A 537 -18.49 13.39 6.91
N THR A 538 -18.12 13.60 8.17
CA THR A 538 -16.73 13.94 8.57
C THR A 538 -16.02 12.78 9.28
N ALA A 539 -16.79 11.85 9.85
CA ALA A 539 -16.38 10.55 10.35
C ALA A 539 -17.60 9.63 10.44
N ALA A 540 -17.42 8.34 10.17
CA ALA A 540 -18.41 7.29 10.32
C ALA A 540 -17.97 6.35 11.45
N ALA A 541 -18.77 6.29 12.51
CA ALA A 541 -18.60 5.31 13.58
C ALA A 541 -19.80 4.36 13.60
N PRO A 542 -19.58 3.04 13.62
CA PRO A 542 -20.66 2.08 13.83
C PRO A 542 -21.13 2.17 15.29
N THR A 543 -22.44 2.24 15.52
CA THR A 543 -23.01 2.01 16.85
C THR A 543 -23.27 0.52 16.98
N GLY A 544 -22.47 -0.18 17.78
CA GLY A 544 -22.73 -1.59 18.07
C GLY A 544 -24.10 -1.81 18.71
N ASP A 545 -24.60 -3.04 18.64
CA ASP A 545 -25.94 -3.36 19.10
C ASP A 545 -26.00 -4.74 19.76
N VAL A 546 -26.83 -4.84 20.79
CA VAL A 546 -27.26 -6.11 21.40
C VAL A 546 -28.78 -6.16 21.28
N GLY A 547 -29.26 -6.41 20.06
CA GLY A 547 -30.67 -6.30 19.67
C GLY A 547 -31.56 -7.45 20.16
N VAL A 548 -31.16 -8.15 21.23
CA VAL A 548 -31.85 -9.32 21.79
C VAL A 548 -32.34 -9.01 23.20
N ALA A 549 -33.54 -9.50 23.52
CA ALA A 549 -34.11 -9.39 24.86
C ALA A 549 -33.18 -10.03 25.91
N PRO A 550 -33.15 -9.51 27.15
CA PRO A 550 -32.40 -10.13 28.24
C PRO A 550 -32.80 -11.59 28.47
N GLY A 551 -31.84 -12.42 28.86
CA GLY A 551 -32.07 -13.83 29.21
C GLY A 551 -31.84 -14.85 28.07
N ALA A 552 -31.59 -14.40 26.84
CA ALA A 552 -31.19 -15.27 25.73
C ALA A 552 -29.68 -15.19 25.47
N ASP A 553 -29.09 -16.32 25.07
CA ASP A 553 -27.72 -16.36 24.58
C ASP A 553 -27.58 -15.51 23.30
N LEU A 554 -26.41 -14.91 23.13
CA LEU A 554 -26.12 -13.97 22.05
C LEU A 554 -25.22 -14.63 21.00
N ALA A 555 -25.45 -14.36 19.72
CA ALA A 555 -24.66 -14.82 18.60
C ALA A 555 -23.93 -13.68 17.92
N LEU A 556 -22.67 -13.92 17.57
CA LEU A 556 -21.82 -13.07 16.76
C LEU A 556 -21.29 -13.87 15.57
N THR A 557 -21.74 -13.53 14.36
CA THR A 557 -21.24 -14.12 13.12
C THR A 557 -19.95 -13.40 12.70
N LEU A 558 -18.88 -14.15 12.44
CA LEU A 558 -17.57 -13.58 12.11
C LEU A 558 -17.48 -13.22 10.63
N THR A 559 -17.85 -11.98 10.29
CA THR A 559 -17.85 -11.47 8.90
C THR A 559 -16.91 -10.28 8.68
N ASP A 560 -16.40 -9.70 9.76
CA ASP A 560 -15.48 -8.58 9.81
C ASP A 560 -14.36 -8.80 10.85
N PRO A 561 -13.15 -8.26 10.66
CA PRO A 561 -12.09 -8.31 11.67
C PRO A 561 -12.49 -7.70 13.03
N ARG A 562 -13.43 -6.75 13.08
CA ARG A 562 -13.94 -6.22 14.35
C ARG A 562 -14.76 -7.26 15.13
N ASP A 563 -15.45 -8.18 14.45
CA ASP A 563 -16.13 -9.31 15.11
C ASP A 563 -15.11 -10.20 15.81
N VAL A 564 -13.98 -10.47 15.15
CA VAL A 564 -12.86 -11.26 15.69
C VAL A 564 -12.23 -10.57 16.90
N SER A 565 -12.04 -9.25 16.81
CA SER A 565 -11.51 -8.44 17.91
C SER A 565 -12.41 -8.51 19.15
N ALA A 566 -13.74 -8.43 18.95
CA ALA A 566 -14.71 -8.56 20.03
C ALA A 566 -14.67 -9.96 20.68
N VAL A 567 -14.55 -11.02 19.89
CA VAL A 567 -14.38 -12.40 20.41
C VAL A 567 -13.11 -12.52 21.25
N ASN A 568 -11.97 -12.05 20.74
CA ASN A 568 -10.70 -12.13 21.45
C ASN A 568 -10.69 -11.26 22.73
N ASP A 569 -11.36 -10.11 22.73
CA ASP A 569 -11.56 -9.29 23.93
C ASP A 569 -12.38 -10.04 24.99
N LEU A 570 -13.53 -10.60 24.63
CA LEU A 570 -14.36 -11.37 25.56
C LEU A 570 -13.59 -12.57 26.14
N LEU A 571 -12.88 -13.33 25.31
CA LEU A 571 -12.03 -14.44 25.77
C LEU A 571 -10.89 -13.95 26.68
N SER A 572 -10.35 -12.75 26.44
CA SER A 572 -9.30 -12.17 27.29
C SER A 572 -9.76 -11.86 28.71
N ARG A 573 -11.07 -11.65 28.88
CA ARG A 573 -11.72 -11.40 30.17
C ARG A 573 -12.07 -12.70 30.91
N GLY A 574 -11.72 -13.87 30.36
CA GLY A 574 -12.04 -15.17 30.93
C GLY A 574 -13.48 -15.64 30.68
N ILE A 575 -14.20 -14.99 29.77
CA ILE A 575 -15.58 -15.35 29.43
C ILE A 575 -15.60 -16.63 28.59
N GLU A 576 -16.40 -17.61 29.01
CA GLU A 576 -16.59 -18.85 28.27
C GLU A 576 -17.50 -18.64 27.06
N LEU A 577 -16.91 -18.68 25.86
CA LEU A 577 -17.63 -18.61 24.60
C LEU A 577 -17.81 -20.02 24.01
N ARG A 578 -18.84 -20.19 23.17
CA ARG A 578 -19.00 -21.39 22.33
C ARG A 578 -18.95 -21.03 20.85
N ARG A 579 -18.64 -22.00 19.99
CA ARG A 579 -18.60 -21.85 18.53
C ARG A 579 -19.47 -22.93 17.87
N HIS A 580 -20.31 -22.54 16.93
CA HIS A 580 -21.06 -23.45 16.05
C HIS A 580 -20.20 -23.90 14.84
N ASP A 581 -20.63 -24.94 14.14
CA ASP A 581 -19.90 -25.48 12.99
C ASP A 581 -19.75 -24.46 11.86
N ASP A 582 -20.77 -23.61 11.68
CA ASP A 582 -20.78 -22.48 10.72
C ASP A 582 -19.85 -21.32 11.11
N GLY A 583 -19.21 -21.40 12.28
CA GLY A 583 -18.29 -20.39 12.79
C GLY A 583 -18.92 -19.29 13.65
N THR A 584 -20.24 -19.30 13.84
CA THR A 584 -20.92 -18.37 14.74
C THR A 584 -20.44 -18.55 16.17
N VAL A 585 -20.11 -17.45 16.85
CA VAL A 585 -19.69 -17.45 18.26
C VAL A 585 -20.87 -17.11 19.15
N VAL A 586 -21.06 -17.90 20.21
CA VAL A 586 -22.12 -17.76 21.19
C VAL A 586 -21.55 -17.21 22.49
N VAL A 587 -22.11 -16.07 22.93
CA VAL A 587 -21.87 -15.46 24.23
C VAL A 587 -23.03 -15.80 25.16
N PRO A 588 -22.78 -16.32 26.38
CA PRO A 588 -23.85 -16.66 27.32
C PRO A 588 -24.72 -15.46 27.70
N ALA A 589 -26.00 -15.69 27.96
CA ALA A 589 -26.94 -14.65 28.39
C ALA A 589 -26.47 -13.89 29.65
N ALA A 590 -25.75 -14.57 30.55
CA ALA A 590 -25.18 -13.99 31.77
C ALA A 590 -24.13 -12.89 31.48
N GLU A 591 -23.46 -12.96 30.32
CA GLU A 591 -22.35 -12.08 29.93
C GLU A 591 -22.80 -10.92 29.04
N ARG A 592 -24.11 -10.62 29.05
CA ARG A 592 -24.72 -9.56 28.22
C ARG A 592 -24.08 -8.18 28.44
N ALA A 593 -23.64 -7.88 29.66
CA ALA A 593 -22.97 -6.61 29.97
C ALA A 593 -21.62 -6.50 29.22
N ALA A 594 -20.79 -7.54 29.29
CA ALA A 594 -19.53 -7.60 28.55
C ALA A 594 -19.76 -7.59 27.03
N ALA A 595 -20.79 -8.30 26.55
CA ALA A 595 -21.18 -8.25 25.14
C ALA A 595 -21.59 -6.84 24.71
N LYS A 596 -22.30 -6.09 25.56
CA LYS A 596 -22.64 -4.69 25.29
C LYS A 596 -21.39 -3.80 25.22
N GLU A 597 -20.45 -3.95 26.14
CA GLU A 597 -19.18 -3.21 26.09
C GLU A 597 -18.38 -3.54 24.83
N ALA A 598 -18.32 -4.81 24.44
CA ALA A 598 -17.67 -5.24 23.21
C ALA A 598 -18.39 -4.68 21.96
N ALA A 599 -19.73 -4.69 21.95
CA ALA A 599 -20.53 -4.06 20.89
C ALA A 599 -20.21 -2.57 20.77
N ASP A 600 -20.25 -1.84 21.88
CA ASP A 600 -19.98 -0.39 21.91
C ASP A 600 -18.52 -0.08 21.47
N ARG A 601 -17.54 -0.89 21.89
CA ARG A 601 -16.12 -0.70 21.57
C ARG A 601 -15.74 -1.03 20.12
N TYR A 602 -16.29 -2.12 19.59
CA TYR A 602 -15.89 -2.64 18.27
C TYR A 602 -16.91 -2.35 17.17
N GLY A 603 -18.09 -1.81 17.52
CA GLY A 603 -19.17 -1.53 16.58
C GLY A 603 -19.94 -2.77 16.12
N VAL A 604 -19.75 -3.91 16.79
CA VAL A 604 -20.27 -5.21 16.36
C VAL A 604 -21.73 -5.39 16.80
N ARG A 605 -22.45 -6.28 16.12
CA ARG A 605 -23.85 -6.58 16.41
C ARG A 605 -24.03 -8.01 16.89
N PHE A 606 -24.64 -8.14 18.06
CA PHE A 606 -25.07 -9.42 18.60
C PHE A 606 -26.55 -9.69 18.24
N THR A 607 -26.82 -10.91 17.81
CA THR A 607 -28.16 -11.44 17.49
C THR A 607 -28.51 -12.60 18.43
N ALA A 608 -29.69 -13.21 18.28
CA ALA A 608 -30.09 -14.32 19.14
C ALA A 608 -29.35 -15.61 18.73
N ALA A 609 -28.75 -16.31 19.70
CA ALA A 609 -28.04 -17.55 19.42
C ALA A 609 -28.98 -18.77 19.33
N LYS A 610 -28.59 -19.72 18.47
CA LYS A 610 -29.10 -21.09 18.54
C LYS A 610 -28.47 -21.82 19.73
N PRO A 611 -29.18 -22.75 20.39
CA PRO A 611 -28.60 -23.60 21.43
C PRO A 611 -27.40 -24.43 20.92
N GLY A 612 -26.54 -24.88 21.83
CA GLY A 612 -25.39 -25.75 21.50
C GLY A 612 -24.09 -25.00 21.14
N GLY A 613 -23.15 -25.72 20.52
CA GLY A 613 -21.80 -25.24 20.21
C GLY A 613 -20.71 -25.82 21.10
N VAL A 614 -19.47 -25.79 20.60
CA VAL A 614 -18.27 -26.30 21.29
C VAL A 614 -17.55 -25.14 21.96
N ALA A 615 -16.98 -25.37 23.16
CA ALA A 615 -16.20 -24.35 23.87
C ALA A 615 -15.12 -23.74 22.97
N LEU A 616 -15.05 -22.41 22.94
CA LEU A 616 -14.06 -21.64 22.19
C LEU A 616 -13.01 -21.13 23.17
N GLN A 617 -11.75 -21.32 22.81
CA GLN A 617 -10.61 -20.86 23.60
C GLN A 617 -9.85 -19.78 22.84
N ARG A 618 -9.24 -18.85 23.59
CA ARG A 618 -8.27 -17.89 23.06
C ARG A 618 -7.13 -18.65 22.39
N LYS A 619 -6.66 -18.15 21.24
CA LYS A 619 -5.59 -18.77 20.47
C LYS A 619 -4.28 -18.01 20.60
N THR A 620 -3.22 -18.76 20.86
CA THR A 620 -1.82 -18.33 20.76
C THR A 620 -1.25 -18.88 19.45
N VAL A 621 -0.80 -17.98 18.58
CA VAL A 621 -0.34 -18.28 17.23
C VAL A 621 1.18 -18.16 17.17
N ALA A 622 1.87 -19.24 16.82
CA ALA A 622 3.26 -19.14 16.36
C ALA A 622 3.22 -18.78 14.86
N ALA A 623 3.76 -17.63 14.48
CA ALA A 623 3.58 -17.07 13.14
C ALA A 623 4.92 -16.86 12.43
N ALA A 624 5.11 -17.59 11.33
CA ALA A 624 6.15 -17.32 10.34
C ALA A 624 5.48 -16.56 9.19
N VAL A 625 5.51 -15.22 9.24
CA VAL A 625 4.65 -14.35 8.42
C VAL A 625 5.39 -13.08 7.98
N SER A 626 4.89 -12.39 6.96
CA SER A 626 5.37 -11.05 6.61
C SER A 626 4.90 -10.00 7.64
N ALA A 627 5.43 -8.78 7.53
CA ALA A 627 5.09 -7.68 8.44
C ALA A 627 3.61 -7.28 8.40
N ASP A 628 3.02 -7.26 7.21
CA ASP A 628 1.60 -6.96 6.98
C ASP A 628 0.69 -8.02 7.59
N GLU A 629 0.99 -9.30 7.39
CA GLU A 629 0.26 -10.41 8.01
C GLU A 629 0.35 -10.36 9.55
N LEU A 630 1.52 -10.01 10.11
CA LEU A 630 1.69 -9.88 11.55
C LEU A 630 0.86 -8.72 12.12
N GLN A 631 0.82 -7.57 11.44
CA GLN A 631 -0.04 -6.45 11.83
C GLN A 631 -1.51 -6.89 11.86
N VAL A 632 -2.01 -7.55 10.82
CA VAL A 632 -3.40 -8.03 10.74
C VAL A 632 -3.74 -8.99 11.88
N LEU A 633 -2.87 -9.97 12.18
CA LEU A 633 -3.09 -10.93 13.26
C LEU A 633 -3.17 -10.24 14.63
N ARG A 634 -2.30 -9.24 14.87
CA ARG A 634 -2.28 -8.45 16.12
C ARG A 634 -3.47 -7.52 16.26
N GLU A 635 -3.83 -6.81 15.19
CA GLU A 635 -5.00 -5.93 15.17
C GLU A 635 -6.30 -6.71 15.41
N SER A 636 -6.35 -7.98 15.00
CA SER A 636 -7.46 -8.89 15.26
C SER A 636 -7.51 -9.42 16.71
N GLY A 637 -6.52 -9.10 17.54
CA GLY A 637 -6.47 -9.44 18.97
C GLY A 637 -5.87 -10.80 19.32
N PHE A 638 -5.22 -11.50 18.37
CA PHE A 638 -4.54 -12.76 18.65
C PHE A 638 -3.26 -12.55 19.48
N ASP A 639 -2.90 -13.50 20.36
CA ASP A 639 -1.55 -13.56 20.94
C ASP A 639 -0.63 -14.19 19.89
N VAL A 640 0.35 -13.44 19.38
CA VAL A 640 1.21 -13.86 18.27
C VAL A 640 2.66 -13.90 18.71
N ARG A 641 3.33 -15.04 18.47
CA ARG A 641 4.76 -15.26 18.68
C ARG A 641 5.43 -15.41 17.32
N THR A 642 6.28 -14.48 16.94
CA THR A 642 6.98 -14.56 15.64
C THR A 642 8.01 -15.69 15.66
N ILE A 643 8.04 -16.47 14.58
CA ILE A 643 9.02 -17.53 14.37
C ILE A 643 9.60 -17.46 12.97
N SER A 644 10.72 -18.15 12.77
CA SER A 644 11.36 -18.39 11.48
C SER A 644 12.11 -19.71 11.54
N THR A 645 12.65 -20.20 10.41
CA THR A 645 13.56 -21.35 10.40
C THR A 645 14.68 -21.20 11.43
N ALA A 646 15.29 -20.02 11.50
CA ALA A 646 16.38 -19.73 12.42
C ALA A 646 15.93 -19.76 13.89
N VAL A 647 14.78 -19.14 14.21
CA VAL A 647 14.22 -19.13 15.56
C VAL A 647 13.91 -20.55 16.04
N LEU A 648 13.29 -21.38 15.19
CA LEU A 648 12.98 -22.76 15.55
C LEU A 648 14.25 -23.59 15.76
N ASN A 649 15.27 -23.40 14.92
CA ASN A 649 16.54 -24.09 15.05
C ASN A 649 17.33 -23.68 16.31
N ALA A 650 17.16 -22.45 16.79
CA ALA A 650 17.73 -21.97 18.04
C ALA A 650 17.03 -22.52 19.29
N GLY A 651 15.84 -23.11 19.14
CA GLY A 651 15.01 -23.65 20.22
C GLY A 651 13.78 -22.77 20.48
N PHE A 652 12.61 -23.41 20.50
CA PHE A 652 11.32 -22.72 20.66
C PHE A 652 10.37 -23.53 21.56
N ASP A 653 9.67 -22.83 22.46
CA ASP A 653 8.71 -23.45 23.39
C ASP A 653 7.31 -23.56 22.76
N TRP A 654 6.95 -24.78 22.38
CA TRP A 654 5.64 -25.10 21.82
C TRP A 654 4.53 -25.32 22.86
N SER A 655 4.84 -25.33 24.16
CA SER A 655 3.89 -25.73 25.21
C SER A 655 2.65 -24.84 25.30
N ARG A 656 2.79 -23.58 24.88
CA ARG A 656 1.72 -22.56 24.91
C ARG A 656 1.14 -22.22 23.54
N ILE A 657 1.56 -22.92 22.48
CA ILE A 657 1.10 -22.65 21.11
C ILE A 657 -0.11 -23.51 20.77
N ASP A 658 -1.11 -22.90 20.14
CA ASP A 658 -2.33 -23.58 19.69
C ASP A 658 -2.35 -23.77 18.16
N VAL A 659 -1.83 -22.77 17.44
CA VAL A 659 -1.85 -22.72 15.98
C VAL A 659 -0.49 -22.29 15.46
N LEU A 660 -0.01 -22.97 14.42
CA LEU A 660 1.12 -22.53 13.61
C LEU A 660 0.57 -21.86 12.34
N TYR A 661 0.93 -20.59 12.12
CA TYR A 661 0.67 -19.90 10.86
C TYR A 661 1.94 -19.84 10.01
N VAL A 662 1.88 -20.34 8.78
CA VAL A 662 3.02 -20.38 7.85
C VAL A 662 2.68 -19.65 6.56
N GLY A 663 3.17 -18.42 6.48
CA GLY A 663 3.10 -17.58 5.29
C GLY A 663 4.47 -17.21 4.71
N SER A 664 5.49 -17.03 5.56
CA SER A 664 6.82 -16.57 5.14
C SER A 664 7.93 -17.09 6.07
N GLY A 665 9.18 -17.13 5.58
CA GLY A 665 10.36 -17.30 6.45
C GLY A 665 10.55 -18.65 7.14
N LEU A 666 9.71 -19.64 6.83
CA LEU A 666 9.83 -21.00 7.35
C LEU A 666 10.10 -22.00 6.21
N ASN A 667 11.21 -22.72 6.35
CA ASN A 667 11.61 -23.80 5.46
C ASN A 667 11.80 -25.08 6.28
N HIS A 668 10.84 -25.99 6.19
CA HIS A 668 10.85 -27.24 6.95
C HIS A 668 12.08 -28.11 6.65
N ALA A 669 12.54 -28.15 5.39
CA ALA A 669 13.72 -28.92 5.00
C ALA A 669 14.99 -28.46 5.74
N GLN A 670 15.09 -27.17 6.06
CA GLN A 670 16.21 -26.56 6.77
C GLN A 670 16.11 -26.64 8.30
N LEU A 671 15.05 -27.23 8.85
CA LEU A 671 14.94 -27.46 10.29
C LEU A 671 15.89 -28.58 10.75
N ASN A 672 16.58 -28.33 11.85
CA ASN A 672 17.41 -29.33 12.53
C ASN A 672 16.54 -30.39 13.22
N ALA A 673 17.17 -31.47 13.68
CA ALA A 673 16.44 -32.62 14.25
C ALA A 673 15.62 -32.24 15.50
N ALA A 674 16.12 -31.35 16.36
CA ALA A 674 15.43 -30.92 17.57
C ALA A 674 14.20 -30.06 17.23
N ALA A 675 14.33 -29.13 16.29
CA ALA A 675 13.24 -28.30 15.81
C ALA A 675 12.13 -29.13 15.15
N LYS A 676 12.49 -30.13 14.33
CA LYS A 676 11.54 -31.09 13.74
C LYS A 676 10.80 -31.89 14.80
N ALA A 677 11.52 -32.45 15.77
CA ALA A 677 10.90 -33.21 16.87
C ALA A 677 9.92 -32.35 17.70
N GLY A 678 10.28 -31.09 17.98
CA GLY A 678 9.40 -30.15 18.67
C GLY A 678 8.14 -29.81 17.86
N LEU A 679 8.30 -29.57 16.55
CA LEU A 679 7.20 -29.33 15.63
C LEU A 679 6.27 -30.55 15.53
N ASP A 680 6.81 -31.75 15.35
CA ASP A 680 6.03 -32.99 15.27
C ASP A 680 5.21 -33.23 16.55
N ALA A 681 5.81 -32.97 17.72
CA ALA A 681 5.11 -33.06 19.00
C ALA A 681 3.99 -32.01 19.14
N PHE A 682 4.19 -30.79 18.61
CA PHE A 682 3.14 -29.78 18.52
C PHE A 682 1.99 -30.25 17.62
N LEU A 683 2.29 -30.77 16.43
CA LEU A 683 1.28 -31.17 15.44
C LEU A 683 0.34 -32.29 15.92
N GLN A 684 0.72 -33.07 16.94
CA GLN A 684 -0.18 -34.06 17.56
C GLN A 684 -1.36 -33.45 18.33
N ARG A 685 -1.27 -32.17 18.71
CA ARG A 685 -2.29 -31.44 19.50
C ARG A 685 -2.65 -30.07 18.93
N GLY A 686 -1.94 -29.62 17.89
CA GLY A 686 -2.02 -28.27 17.35
C GLY A 686 -2.64 -28.24 15.96
N GLY A 687 -2.92 -27.02 15.50
CA GLY A 687 -3.41 -26.77 14.15
C GLY A 687 -2.41 -26.01 13.28
N VAL A 688 -2.59 -26.07 11.96
CA VAL A 688 -1.77 -25.33 10.99
C VAL A 688 -2.65 -24.52 10.04
N VAL A 689 -2.33 -23.25 9.88
CA VAL A 689 -2.87 -22.42 8.79
C VAL A 689 -1.70 -22.04 7.89
N THR A 690 -1.84 -22.26 6.59
CA THR A 690 -0.78 -21.95 5.63
C THR A 690 -1.31 -21.09 4.50
N ARG A 691 -0.40 -20.36 3.87
CA ARG A 691 -0.73 -19.42 2.80
C ARG A 691 0.40 -19.33 1.78
N GLY A 692 0.03 -19.25 0.51
CA GLY A 692 0.95 -19.10 -0.63
C GLY A 692 1.95 -20.24 -0.78
N ALA A 693 2.98 -20.01 -1.59
CA ALA A 693 3.96 -21.04 -1.96
C ALA A 693 4.77 -21.57 -0.76
N THR A 694 5.13 -20.72 0.19
CA THR A 694 5.84 -21.13 1.41
C THR A 694 4.97 -22.03 2.27
N GLY A 695 3.69 -21.69 2.43
CA GLY A 695 2.71 -22.52 3.13
C GLY A 695 2.47 -23.87 2.46
N SER A 696 2.26 -23.87 1.15
CA SER A 696 2.06 -25.09 0.35
C SER A 696 3.27 -26.03 0.41
N ARG A 697 4.49 -25.49 0.33
CA ARG A 697 5.74 -26.27 0.52
C ARG A 697 5.81 -26.87 1.91
N PHE A 698 5.49 -26.08 2.95
CA PHE A 698 5.47 -26.57 4.33
C PHE A 698 4.47 -27.73 4.50
N ASN A 699 3.26 -27.64 3.95
CA ASN A 699 2.28 -28.73 3.98
C ASN A 699 2.84 -30.04 3.41
N THR A 700 3.50 -29.97 2.25
CA THR A 700 4.10 -31.13 1.58
C THR A 700 5.25 -31.71 2.41
N ASP A 701 6.19 -30.87 2.84
CA ASP A 701 7.39 -31.30 3.55
C ASP A 701 7.09 -31.87 4.94
N ALA A 702 6.08 -31.33 5.62
CA ALA A 702 5.59 -31.81 6.91
C ALA A 702 4.56 -32.95 6.78
N LYS A 703 4.25 -33.39 5.55
CA LYS A 703 3.34 -34.51 5.24
C LYS A 703 1.96 -34.36 5.88
N LEU A 704 1.38 -33.17 5.76
CA LEU A 704 0.10 -32.82 6.36
C LEU A 704 -1.08 -33.28 5.49
N LEU A 705 -1.69 -32.40 4.70
CA LEU A 705 -2.81 -32.76 3.82
C LEU A 705 -2.32 -33.25 2.47
N GLN A 706 -3.01 -34.24 1.92
CA GLN A 706 -2.88 -34.62 0.51
C GLN A 706 -3.63 -33.60 -0.36
N ALA A 707 -2.91 -32.59 -0.83
CA ALA A 707 -3.39 -31.59 -1.76
C ALA A 707 -2.20 -31.10 -2.60
N THR A 708 -2.24 -31.29 -3.92
CA THR A 708 -1.16 -30.89 -4.82
C THR A 708 -1.31 -29.39 -5.13
N PRO A 709 -0.35 -28.53 -4.73
CA PRO A 709 -0.40 -27.12 -5.11
C PRO A 709 -0.01 -26.95 -6.58
N VAL A 710 -0.81 -26.19 -7.32
CA VAL A 710 -0.54 -25.78 -8.69
C VAL A 710 -0.34 -24.27 -8.71
N ALA A 711 0.82 -23.83 -9.21
CA ALA A 711 1.18 -22.43 -9.26
C ALA A 711 0.60 -21.75 -10.52
N GLY A 712 -0.16 -20.67 -10.30
CA GLY A 712 -0.43 -19.68 -11.32
C GLY A 712 0.85 -18.98 -11.77
N TRP A 713 0.75 -18.16 -12.81
CA TRP A 713 1.88 -17.34 -13.25
C TRP A 713 2.31 -16.37 -12.13
N GLU A 714 3.62 -16.22 -11.93
CA GLU A 714 4.23 -15.51 -10.80
C GLU A 714 3.89 -14.02 -10.76
N ASP A 715 3.73 -13.39 -11.93
CA ASP A 715 3.35 -11.97 -12.02
C ASP A 715 1.82 -11.75 -11.88
N ALA A 716 1.02 -12.82 -11.85
CA ALA A 716 -0.43 -12.71 -11.78
C ALA A 716 -0.90 -12.14 -10.44
N ASN A 717 -1.77 -11.14 -10.48
CA ASN A 717 -2.26 -10.47 -9.29
C ASN A 717 -3.61 -9.75 -9.55
N GLY A 718 -4.41 -9.57 -8.50
CA GLY A 718 -5.66 -8.81 -8.59
C GLY A 718 -6.81 -9.35 -7.74
N VAL A 719 -8.01 -8.83 -8.02
CA VAL A 719 -9.26 -9.25 -7.40
C VAL A 719 -9.85 -10.41 -8.19
N VAL A 720 -10.18 -11.51 -7.52
CA VAL A 720 -10.75 -12.71 -8.14
C VAL A 720 -12.16 -12.96 -7.65
N ASN A 721 -13.02 -13.48 -8.53
CA ASN A 721 -14.32 -14.02 -8.13
C ASN A 721 -14.12 -15.42 -7.55
N VAL A 722 -14.85 -15.72 -6.48
CA VAL A 722 -14.76 -17.01 -5.79
C VAL A 722 -16.13 -17.55 -5.40
N VAL A 723 -16.22 -18.87 -5.30
CA VAL A 723 -17.40 -19.58 -4.80
C VAL A 723 -17.05 -20.20 -3.45
N ASN A 724 -17.73 -19.77 -2.39
CA ASN A 724 -17.47 -20.24 -1.04
C ASN A 724 -18.18 -21.56 -0.75
N GLY A 725 -17.47 -22.48 -0.10
CA GLY A 725 -18.05 -23.69 0.48
C GLY A 725 -18.81 -23.40 1.76
N THR A 726 -19.52 -24.41 2.26
CA THR A 726 -20.27 -24.37 3.53
C THR A 726 -19.46 -24.88 4.72
N GLY A 727 -18.14 -24.99 4.56
CA GLY A 727 -17.23 -25.42 5.62
C GLY A 727 -16.95 -24.32 6.65
N PRO A 728 -16.20 -24.65 7.71
CA PRO A 728 -15.88 -23.76 8.82
C PRO A 728 -15.08 -22.51 8.43
N VAL A 729 -14.46 -22.50 7.25
CA VAL A 729 -13.66 -21.37 6.73
C VAL A 729 -14.38 -20.65 5.58
N GLY A 730 -15.10 -21.39 4.72
CA GLY A 730 -15.83 -20.83 3.59
C GLY A 730 -17.08 -20.04 3.98
N THR A 731 -17.83 -20.50 4.98
CA THR A 731 -19.19 -19.99 5.30
C THR A 731 -19.23 -18.52 5.70
N GLY A 732 -19.75 -17.64 4.85
CA GLY A 732 -19.84 -16.20 5.13
C GLY A 732 -18.62 -15.38 4.69
N ALA A 733 -17.63 -16.01 4.03
CA ALA A 733 -16.58 -15.30 3.32
C ALA A 733 -17.15 -14.44 2.17
N LEU A 734 -16.36 -13.47 1.71
CA LEU A 734 -16.74 -12.63 0.57
C LEU A 734 -16.79 -13.45 -0.72
N PRO A 735 -17.64 -13.06 -1.70
CA PRO A 735 -17.66 -13.68 -3.03
C PRO A 735 -16.47 -13.23 -3.91
N HIS A 736 -15.57 -12.42 -3.36
CA HIS A 736 -14.31 -12.02 -3.98
C HIS A 736 -13.17 -12.37 -3.03
N SER A 737 -12.00 -12.64 -3.59
CA SER A 737 -10.74 -12.77 -2.87
C SER A 737 -9.65 -11.95 -3.56
N PHE A 738 -8.45 -11.96 -3.00
CA PHE A 738 -7.29 -11.29 -3.56
C PHE A 738 -6.19 -12.32 -3.87
N VAL A 739 -5.46 -12.11 -4.97
CA VAL A 739 -4.33 -12.96 -5.36
C VAL A 739 -3.11 -12.13 -5.71
N TYR A 740 -1.95 -12.68 -5.39
CA TYR A 740 -0.64 -12.24 -5.84
C TYR A 740 0.24 -13.49 -5.94
N SER A 741 0.70 -13.84 -7.14
CA SER A 741 1.28 -15.16 -7.44
C SER A 741 0.37 -16.34 -6.99
N PRO A 742 -0.88 -16.42 -7.51
CA PRO A 742 -1.91 -17.34 -7.03
C PRO A 742 -1.53 -18.82 -7.06
N GLN A 743 -2.15 -19.61 -6.18
CA GLN A 743 -2.13 -21.07 -6.24
C GLN A 743 -3.54 -21.66 -6.15
N TRP A 744 -3.71 -22.87 -6.69
CA TRP A 744 -4.87 -23.71 -6.42
C TRP A 744 -4.44 -25.13 -6.08
N PHE A 745 -5.37 -25.94 -5.60
CA PHE A 745 -5.10 -27.29 -5.13
C PHE A 745 -5.84 -28.34 -5.97
N THR A 746 -5.10 -29.35 -6.42
CA THR A 746 -5.61 -30.53 -7.13
C THR A 746 -5.32 -31.82 -6.33
N ASP A 747 -5.77 -32.96 -6.84
CA ASP A 747 -5.49 -34.30 -6.27
C ASP A 747 -5.82 -34.40 -4.77
N LEU A 748 -6.97 -33.84 -4.39
CA LEU A 748 -7.40 -33.75 -3.00
C LEU A 748 -7.65 -35.15 -2.43
N GLY A 749 -6.96 -35.48 -1.34
CA GLY A 749 -7.10 -36.76 -0.66
C GLY A 749 -8.42 -36.92 0.09
N ALA A 750 -8.68 -38.15 0.55
CA ALA A 750 -9.84 -38.43 1.38
C ALA A 750 -9.78 -37.61 2.69
N GLY A 751 -10.83 -36.84 2.97
CA GLY A 751 -10.89 -35.97 4.17
C GLY A 751 -10.41 -34.53 3.94
N VAL A 752 -10.02 -34.15 2.72
CA VAL A 752 -9.77 -32.76 2.34
C VAL A 752 -11.06 -32.15 1.78
N ALA A 753 -11.53 -31.08 2.43
CA ALA A 753 -12.71 -30.32 2.03
C ALA A 753 -12.29 -29.05 1.29
N VAL A 754 -13.12 -28.65 0.31
CA VAL A 754 -12.92 -27.37 -0.40
C VAL A 754 -13.73 -26.29 0.29
N GLU A 755 -13.02 -25.29 0.80
CA GLU A 755 -13.59 -24.14 1.50
C GLU A 755 -13.91 -22.99 0.54
N GLN A 756 -13.17 -22.89 -0.57
CA GLN A 756 -13.37 -21.87 -1.58
C GLN A 756 -12.85 -22.36 -2.94
N ARG A 757 -13.57 -22.01 -4.01
CA ARG A 757 -13.16 -22.24 -5.40
C ARG A 757 -12.97 -20.93 -6.13
N TYR A 758 -12.08 -20.90 -7.10
CA TYR A 758 -12.11 -19.83 -8.10
C TYR A 758 -13.42 -19.89 -8.90
N GLY A 759 -13.96 -18.73 -9.26
CA GLY A 759 -15.15 -18.61 -10.10
C GLY A 759 -14.90 -19.14 -11.53
N SER A 760 -15.97 -19.28 -12.31
CA SER A 760 -15.87 -19.62 -13.73
C SER A 760 -15.23 -18.49 -14.53
N THR A 761 -15.52 -17.24 -14.16
CA THR A 761 -14.75 -16.06 -14.55
C THR A 761 -13.83 -15.73 -13.38
N VAL A 762 -12.55 -16.09 -13.50
CA VAL A 762 -11.61 -16.02 -12.37
C VAL A 762 -11.32 -14.58 -11.98
N LEU A 763 -10.81 -13.76 -12.90
CA LEU A 763 -10.39 -12.40 -12.58
C LEU A 763 -11.58 -11.43 -12.64
N ALA A 764 -11.79 -10.68 -11.57
CA ALA A 764 -12.70 -9.55 -11.54
C ALA A 764 -12.01 -8.26 -12.00
N ALA A 765 -10.76 -8.07 -11.57
CA ALA A 765 -9.87 -6.99 -12.00
C ALA A 765 -8.41 -7.35 -11.70
N GLY A 766 -7.50 -6.87 -12.54
CA GLY A 766 -6.05 -7.05 -12.38
C GLY A 766 -5.41 -7.65 -13.63
N HIS A 767 -4.36 -8.44 -13.42
CA HIS A 767 -3.54 -9.02 -14.47
C HIS A 767 -3.25 -10.48 -14.14
N TRP A 768 -3.71 -11.39 -15.00
CA TRP A 768 -3.43 -12.81 -14.88
C TRP A 768 -3.42 -13.45 -16.27
N ARG A 769 -2.21 -13.59 -16.82
CA ARG A 769 -1.96 -14.30 -18.08
C ARG A 769 -1.53 -15.74 -17.83
N ALA A 770 -1.65 -16.57 -18.85
CA ALA A 770 -0.91 -17.84 -18.87
C ALA A 770 0.56 -17.56 -19.15
N ARG A 771 1.44 -18.46 -18.68
CA ARG A 771 2.84 -18.52 -19.10
C ARG A 771 2.92 -18.80 -20.60
N ASP A 772 4.09 -18.56 -21.18
CA ASP A 772 4.34 -18.83 -22.61
C ASP A 772 4.09 -20.29 -23.02
N ASN A 773 4.19 -21.24 -22.07
CA ASN A 773 3.88 -22.65 -22.29
C ASN A 773 2.37 -22.99 -22.16
N GLY A 774 1.50 -21.99 -22.02
CA GLY A 774 0.05 -22.14 -21.88
C GLY A 774 -0.45 -22.53 -20.48
N THR A 775 0.43 -22.68 -19.50
CA THR A 775 0.06 -23.09 -18.13
C THR A 775 -0.14 -21.90 -17.19
N GLY A 776 -0.75 -22.13 -16.02
CA GLY A 776 -0.75 -21.13 -14.95
C GLY A 776 -1.73 -19.95 -15.14
N GLY A 777 -2.52 -19.92 -16.21
CA GLY A 777 -3.48 -18.85 -16.50
C GLY A 777 -4.85 -19.04 -15.83
N GLN A 778 -5.72 -18.05 -16.02
CA GLN A 778 -7.09 -18.02 -15.46
C GLN A 778 -7.90 -19.27 -15.83
N ASP A 779 -7.84 -19.73 -17.08
CA ASP A 779 -8.59 -20.90 -17.55
C ASP A 779 -8.22 -22.17 -16.80
N ALA A 780 -6.95 -22.32 -16.41
CA ALA A 780 -6.48 -23.47 -15.64
C ALA A 780 -6.95 -23.41 -14.18
N ALA A 781 -7.13 -22.21 -13.63
CA ALA A 781 -7.58 -21.99 -12.26
C ALA A 781 -9.12 -22.04 -12.11
N ALA A 782 -9.88 -21.82 -13.17
CA ALA A 782 -11.34 -21.76 -13.14
C ALA A 782 -11.97 -22.99 -12.47
N GLY A 783 -12.81 -22.77 -11.44
CA GLY A 783 -13.45 -23.84 -10.67
C GLY A 783 -12.54 -24.65 -9.73
N GLN A 784 -11.22 -24.43 -9.78
CA GLN A 784 -10.26 -25.14 -8.93
C GLN A 784 -10.36 -24.69 -7.47
N ALA A 785 -9.89 -25.54 -6.56
CA ALA A 785 -9.91 -25.25 -5.14
C ALA A 785 -8.87 -24.18 -4.78
N ALA A 786 -9.34 -23.01 -4.34
CA ALA A 786 -8.49 -21.88 -3.94
C ALA A 786 -8.15 -21.92 -2.44
N VAL A 787 -9.04 -22.50 -1.63
CA VAL A 787 -8.81 -22.74 -0.20
C VAL A 787 -9.32 -24.13 0.15
N VAL A 788 -8.49 -24.91 0.85
CA VAL A 788 -8.84 -26.26 1.31
C VAL A 788 -8.59 -26.41 2.81
N SER A 789 -9.35 -27.29 3.45
CA SER A 789 -9.19 -27.65 4.86
C SER A 789 -9.22 -29.17 5.03
N GLY A 790 -8.70 -29.67 6.15
CA GLY A 790 -8.74 -31.09 6.46
C GLY A 790 -8.12 -31.43 7.81
N THR A 791 -8.17 -32.70 8.17
CA THR A 791 -7.43 -33.23 9.32
C THR A 791 -6.34 -34.17 8.80
N ALA A 792 -5.08 -33.87 9.10
CA ALA A 792 -3.94 -34.68 8.73
C ALA A 792 -3.92 -36.01 9.51
N ALA A 793 -3.14 -36.98 9.05
CA ALA A 793 -3.06 -38.32 9.65
C ALA A 793 -2.60 -38.31 11.13
N ASN A 794 -1.85 -37.29 11.53
CA ASN A 794 -1.41 -37.07 12.91
C ASN A 794 -2.44 -36.35 13.80
N GLY A 795 -3.65 -36.06 13.28
CA GLY A 795 -4.72 -35.36 13.99
C GLY A 795 -4.69 -33.83 13.85
N ALA A 796 -3.65 -33.25 13.27
CA ALA A 796 -3.57 -31.80 13.07
C ALA A 796 -4.68 -31.32 12.12
N LYS A 797 -5.43 -30.29 12.52
CA LYS A 797 -6.33 -29.59 11.60
C LYS A 797 -5.55 -28.59 10.78
N VAL A 798 -5.76 -28.60 9.46
CA VAL A 798 -4.95 -27.85 8.52
C VAL A 798 -5.83 -27.07 7.56
N VAL A 799 -5.46 -25.82 7.28
CA VAL A 799 -6.07 -24.98 6.24
C VAL A 799 -4.98 -24.47 5.31
N LEU A 800 -5.18 -24.57 4.00
CA LEU A 800 -4.26 -24.07 2.97
C LEU A 800 -4.95 -22.99 2.15
N PHE A 801 -4.38 -21.79 2.13
CA PHE A 801 -4.79 -20.67 1.30
C PHE A 801 -3.91 -20.58 0.05
N GLY A 802 -4.50 -20.70 -1.14
CA GLY A 802 -3.89 -20.35 -2.42
C GLY A 802 -4.14 -18.90 -2.83
N THR A 803 -4.99 -18.20 -2.07
CA THR A 803 -5.24 -16.75 -2.16
C THR A 803 -4.42 -15.99 -1.12
N GLU A 804 -4.43 -14.65 -1.20
CA GLU A 804 -3.62 -13.74 -0.38
C GLU A 804 -4.53 -12.82 0.48
N PRO A 805 -5.24 -13.38 1.50
CA PRO A 805 -6.29 -12.68 2.23
C PRO A 805 -5.82 -11.55 3.16
N MET A 806 -4.52 -11.44 3.43
CA MET A 806 -3.93 -10.42 4.33
C MET A 806 -2.94 -9.49 3.62
N PHE A 807 -2.84 -9.57 2.29
CA PHE A 807 -1.86 -8.85 1.49
C PHE A 807 -1.85 -7.34 1.79
N ARG A 808 -0.70 -6.81 2.24
CA ARG A 808 -0.45 -5.36 2.42
C ARG A 808 -1.46 -4.63 3.29
N ASP A 809 -2.09 -5.32 4.24
CA ASP A 809 -3.19 -4.77 5.05
C ASP A 809 -4.34 -4.17 4.20
N HIS A 810 -4.48 -4.63 2.95
CA HIS A 810 -5.45 -4.11 1.99
C HIS A 810 -6.80 -4.86 2.01
N PRO A 811 -6.89 -6.20 1.87
CA PRO A 811 -8.17 -6.92 1.78
C PRO A 811 -8.90 -7.11 3.12
N LYS A 812 -9.19 -6.01 3.84
CA LYS A 812 -9.68 -6.03 5.24
C LYS A 812 -10.92 -6.90 5.49
N GLY A 813 -11.80 -7.06 4.48
CA GLY A 813 -12.98 -7.90 4.55
C GLY A 813 -12.69 -9.41 4.51
N LEU A 814 -11.48 -9.83 4.13
CA LEU A 814 -11.06 -11.23 4.10
C LEU A 814 -10.47 -11.72 5.43
N TYR A 815 -10.14 -10.81 6.37
CA TYR A 815 -9.45 -11.18 7.61
C TYR A 815 -10.28 -12.10 8.51
N ALA A 816 -11.61 -11.95 8.49
CA ALA A 816 -12.51 -12.85 9.19
C ALA A 816 -12.45 -14.30 8.68
N GLN A 817 -12.06 -14.51 7.41
CA GLN A 817 -11.82 -15.87 6.88
C GLN A 817 -10.59 -16.50 7.50
N VAL A 818 -9.49 -15.74 7.62
CA VAL A 818 -8.27 -16.19 8.28
C VAL A 818 -8.51 -16.47 9.76
N ALA A 819 -9.23 -15.59 10.45
CA ALA A 819 -9.59 -15.80 11.85
C ALA A 819 -10.44 -17.05 12.08
N ARG A 820 -11.40 -17.33 11.19
CA ARG A 820 -12.19 -18.57 11.22
C ARG A 820 -11.30 -19.80 11.05
N ALA A 821 -10.30 -19.76 10.16
CA ALA A 821 -9.31 -20.83 10.04
C ALA A 821 -8.50 -21.02 11.34
N ILE A 822 -8.04 -19.94 11.97
CA ILE A 822 -7.30 -20.00 13.25
C ILE A 822 -8.17 -20.59 14.37
N PHE A 823 -9.40 -20.14 14.53
CA PHE A 823 -10.30 -20.67 15.56
C PHE A 823 -10.69 -22.12 15.33
N TRP A 824 -10.84 -22.54 14.07
CA TRP A 824 -11.20 -23.92 13.73
C TRP A 824 -10.02 -24.90 13.91
N THR A 825 -8.80 -24.47 13.56
CA THR A 825 -7.61 -25.32 13.58
C THR A 825 -7.08 -25.58 14.99
N GLY A 826 -7.11 -24.59 15.88
CA GLY A 826 -6.63 -24.77 17.25
C GLY A 826 -7.61 -25.56 18.11
N THR A 827 -7.25 -26.77 18.54
CA THR A 827 -8.00 -27.53 19.56
C THR A 827 -7.03 -28.05 20.60
N ARG A 828 -7.12 -27.59 21.85
CA ARG A 828 -6.53 -28.31 22.98
C ARG A 828 -7.56 -29.23 23.60
#